data_AF-A0A0K8TJ05-F1
#
_entry.id   AF-A0A0K8TJ05-F1
#
_cell.length_a   1.000
_cell.length_b   1.000
_cell.length_c   1.000
_cell.angle_alpha   90.00
_cell.angle_beta   90.00
_cell.angle_gamma   90.00
#
_symmetry.space_group_name_H-M   'P 1'
#
loop_
_entity.id
_entity.type
_entity.pdbx_description
1 polymer ?
#
loop_
_entity_poly.entity_id
_entity_poly.type
_entity_poly.pdbx_seq_one_letter_code
_entity_poly.pdbx_strand_id
1 'polypeptide(L)'
;MLEWEDEALFAWEEELAKGDHHNDVLRNLELHDFDKFNELELRRQMLQGDLTNQQQSEQNEVDLMLRTQATLQAQAHLFNEIRKNRSKLMKRWYEASKMLETRKSQVEELENSALTLKIETEENIRATEPIQRRAENQKRENDIIKGGVERFNQRLKQGEELMTEKKKATVDLNEEIFNMDKEIDDQNSKNNLLKAKIKDLLETIKSRKEKAERISTFCMKLKTKLDTLNLKIMTDEQKHKNAEEIYQLGQKVLKEEEREFDRLQATISGLLNEMNRVKEEELFKRSDLELAKQDLAKIETILADIKLENESIKKEIQIKDEDVLYLTQKLREMIEDDLSSDVQRRFIQETTNIQMSIQSQKREQTTLRLEIKHLRKELRDVNRLLNKGTQELEQLGVKAVELKLKMIGANKTLREAQEEQNRVVLDHNLLKMQVNIAKEGFKKTDDQINNQERKKVVIESALQERTMDLKSHREKLVTRKKLLQEERTNLKKSVEHLNQRIKQLDNRHEIIMQTIFKDENGETSSVAYYQIKIAQEKRELIENGDELQAKIEKTEKEILAMENTLRLVSCTNDNFRSNLETIELNGPEMQEFDKVEGEYHQEHEQFMSNTRMIQDMTKAINKTKANIEKIRETGKEVEKKWKEKEKEIEVLTKALSTKQNKLGRATKILKKKIVDVKGSKGTVTYKHTMRDIEARIKAEQNQSALHQMLEFTQNYVEARPMVNMLLTENGVSLAERNTVIQIDSKITDGKEGSLASSRSGSMASFRTDIDQFKGSDISLSPSVVNLDPTLLIPGERKRAFKGYSSKFSN
;
A
#
# COMPACT_ATOMS: atom_id res chain seq x y z
N MET A 1 -182.70 -24.79 44.47
CA MET A 1 -182.43 -23.38 44.86
C MET A 1 -182.32 -23.24 46.38
N LEU A 2 -183.18 -23.87 47.18
CA LEU A 2 -183.12 -23.73 48.64
C LEU A 2 -181.98 -24.51 49.33
N GLU A 3 -181.49 -25.60 48.74
CA GLU A 3 -180.41 -26.45 49.30
C GLU A 3 -179.01 -25.81 49.26
N TRP A 4 -178.87 -24.52 48.92
CA TRP A 4 -177.57 -23.87 48.66
C TRP A 4 -177.15 -22.80 49.68
N GLU A 5 -178.02 -22.43 50.63
CA GLU A 5 -177.73 -21.33 51.58
C GLU A 5 -177.26 -21.83 52.96
N ASP A 6 -177.87 -22.87 53.54
CA ASP A 6 -177.42 -23.42 54.85
C ASP A 6 -176.03 -24.10 54.76
N GLU A 7 -175.68 -24.67 53.59
CA GLU A 7 -174.32 -25.16 53.31
C GLU A 7 -173.26 -24.04 53.36
N ALA A 8 -173.65 -22.77 53.20
CA ALA A 8 -172.73 -21.65 53.20
C ALA A 8 -172.38 -21.12 54.61
N LEU A 9 -173.25 -21.24 55.61
CA LEU A 9 -172.98 -20.65 56.94
C LEU A 9 -172.05 -21.51 57.79
N PHE A 10 -172.28 -22.83 57.85
CA PHE A 10 -171.43 -23.74 58.64
C PHE A 10 -169.97 -23.72 58.15
N ALA A 11 -169.77 -23.51 56.84
CA ALA A 11 -168.46 -23.32 56.24
C ALA A 11 -167.68 -22.13 56.86
N TRP A 12 -168.32 -21.02 57.24
CA TRP A 12 -167.64 -19.83 57.77
C TRP A 12 -167.05 -20.01 59.18
N GLU A 13 -167.75 -20.69 60.09
CA GLU A 13 -167.20 -20.95 61.44
C GLU A 13 -166.07 -21.97 61.39
N GLU A 14 -166.19 -22.98 60.52
CA GLU A 14 -165.11 -23.91 60.22
C GLU A 14 -163.88 -23.15 59.66
N GLU A 15 -164.08 -22.14 58.81
CA GLU A 15 -163.03 -21.31 58.24
C GLU A 15 -162.28 -20.44 59.27
N LEU A 16 -162.97 -19.92 60.29
CA LEU A 16 -162.35 -19.15 61.36
C LEU A 16 -161.49 -20.02 62.28
N ALA A 17 -161.97 -21.20 62.66
CA ALA A 17 -161.20 -22.15 63.47
C ALA A 17 -159.98 -22.70 62.70
N LYS A 18 -160.11 -22.91 61.38
CA LYS A 18 -158.96 -23.17 60.50
C LYS A 18 -157.96 -22.00 60.53
N GLY A 19 -158.44 -20.76 60.54
CA GLY A 19 -157.63 -19.53 60.56
C GLY A 19 -156.75 -19.37 61.81
N ASP A 20 -157.30 -19.53 63.02
CA ASP A 20 -156.48 -19.43 64.23
C ASP A 20 -155.51 -20.62 64.39
N HIS A 21 -155.92 -21.82 63.97
CA HIS A 21 -154.99 -22.94 63.86
C HIS A 21 -153.87 -22.66 62.83
N HIS A 22 -154.18 -21.95 61.74
CA HIS A 22 -153.19 -21.45 60.77
C HIS A 22 -152.18 -20.50 61.43
N ASN A 23 -152.63 -19.57 62.29
CA ASN A 23 -151.75 -18.61 62.97
C ASN A 23 -150.77 -19.29 63.94
N ASP A 24 -151.22 -20.24 64.77
CA ASP A 24 -150.31 -20.97 65.66
C ASP A 24 -149.37 -21.91 64.88
N VAL A 25 -149.83 -22.50 63.77
CA VAL A 25 -148.95 -23.24 62.85
C VAL A 25 -147.90 -22.31 62.23
N LEU A 26 -148.30 -21.13 61.73
CA LEU A 26 -147.39 -20.11 61.20
C LEU A 26 -146.32 -19.70 62.22
N ARG A 27 -146.70 -19.44 63.48
CA ARG A 27 -145.74 -19.04 64.52
C ARG A 27 -144.75 -20.15 64.90
N ASN A 28 -145.20 -21.41 64.89
CA ASN A 28 -144.30 -22.54 65.09
C ASN A 28 -143.36 -22.75 63.88
N LEU A 29 -143.83 -22.46 62.66
CA LEU A 29 -142.99 -22.39 61.47
C LEU A 29 -141.97 -21.24 61.57
N GLU A 30 -142.35 -20.03 61.98
CA GLU A 30 -141.42 -18.90 62.18
C GLU A 30 -140.29 -19.23 63.17
N LEU A 31 -140.60 -19.89 64.29
CA LEU A 31 -139.60 -20.31 65.28
C LEU A 31 -138.69 -21.41 64.73
N HIS A 32 -139.26 -22.42 64.07
CA HIS A 32 -138.49 -23.47 63.40
C HIS A 32 -137.56 -22.88 62.32
N ASP A 33 -138.05 -21.93 61.53
CA ASP A 33 -137.30 -21.28 60.46
C ASP A 33 -136.23 -20.33 61.02
N PHE A 34 -136.43 -19.73 62.20
CA PHE A 34 -135.41 -18.96 62.91
C PHE A 34 -134.28 -19.84 63.46
N ASP A 35 -134.60 -20.99 64.08
CA ASP A 35 -133.59 -21.95 64.51
C ASP A 35 -132.85 -22.57 63.32
N LYS A 36 -133.59 -22.87 62.23
CA LYS A 36 -133.01 -23.31 60.95
C LYS A 36 -132.08 -22.24 60.35
N PHE A 37 -132.46 -20.97 60.42
CA PHE A 37 -131.63 -19.84 59.99
C PHE A 37 -130.34 -19.75 60.84
N ASN A 38 -130.43 -19.88 62.17
CA ASN A 38 -129.25 -19.84 63.04
C ASN A 38 -128.29 -21.03 62.79
N GLU A 39 -128.82 -22.24 62.56
CA GLU A 39 -128.01 -23.41 62.15
C GLU A 39 -127.31 -23.14 60.80
N LEU A 40 -128.04 -22.60 59.82
CA LEU A 40 -127.51 -22.28 58.50
C LEU A 40 -126.47 -21.15 58.54
N GLU A 41 -126.65 -20.13 59.38
CA GLU A 41 -125.73 -19.01 59.55
C GLU A 41 -124.45 -19.43 60.28
N LEU A 42 -124.55 -20.23 61.36
CA LEU A 42 -123.37 -20.82 62.01
C LEU A 42 -122.59 -21.71 61.03
N ARG A 43 -123.31 -22.53 60.24
CA ARG A 43 -122.72 -23.35 59.18
C ARG A 43 -122.07 -22.49 58.08
N ARG A 44 -122.68 -21.36 57.71
CA ARG A 44 -122.12 -20.39 56.76
C ARG A 44 -120.82 -19.77 57.29
N GLN A 45 -120.77 -19.42 58.58
CA GLN A 45 -119.56 -18.89 59.22
C GLN A 45 -118.44 -19.92 59.32
N MET A 46 -118.75 -21.18 59.66
CA MET A 46 -117.77 -22.28 59.63
C MET A 46 -117.21 -22.49 58.22
N LEU A 47 -118.08 -22.64 57.21
CA LEU A 47 -117.68 -22.81 55.82
C LEU A 47 -116.90 -21.59 55.27
N GLN A 48 -117.19 -20.38 55.75
CA GLN A 48 -116.41 -19.19 55.41
C GLN A 48 -115.00 -19.24 56.04
N GLY A 49 -114.89 -19.70 57.28
CA GLY A 49 -113.59 -19.94 57.94
C GLY A 49 -112.77 -21.00 57.20
N ASP A 50 -113.36 -22.15 56.91
CA ASP A 50 -112.73 -23.25 56.16
C ASP A 50 -112.28 -22.78 54.76
N LEU A 51 -113.11 -22.00 54.06
CA LEU A 51 -112.75 -21.40 52.77
C LEU A 51 -111.54 -20.46 52.88
N THR A 52 -111.48 -19.59 53.91
CA THR A 52 -110.33 -18.71 54.11
C THR A 52 -109.04 -19.48 54.49
N ASN A 53 -109.17 -20.55 55.28
CA ASN A 53 -108.04 -21.44 55.61
C ASN A 53 -107.52 -22.16 54.36
N GLN A 54 -108.42 -22.67 53.51
CA GLN A 54 -108.06 -23.31 52.25
C GLN A 54 -107.40 -22.31 51.29
N GLN A 55 -107.97 -21.12 51.10
CA GLN A 55 -107.37 -20.05 50.28
C GLN A 55 -105.97 -19.66 50.76
N GLN A 56 -105.73 -19.59 52.07
CA GLN A 56 -104.40 -19.33 52.61
C GLN A 56 -103.43 -20.50 52.37
N SER A 57 -103.91 -21.75 52.45
CA SER A 57 -103.10 -22.94 52.12
C SER A 57 -102.72 -22.96 50.63
N GLU A 58 -103.68 -22.73 49.74
CA GLU A 58 -103.47 -22.64 48.29
C GLU A 58 -102.48 -21.53 47.94
N GLN A 59 -102.59 -20.34 48.56
CA GLN A 59 -101.63 -19.26 48.36
C GLN A 59 -100.22 -19.64 48.85
N ASN A 60 -100.10 -20.33 50.00
CA ASN A 60 -98.80 -20.79 50.51
C ASN A 60 -98.15 -21.83 49.57
N GLU A 61 -98.93 -22.72 48.98
CA GLU A 61 -98.44 -23.69 47.98
C GLU A 61 -98.03 -23.00 46.66
N VAL A 62 -98.80 -22.02 46.19
CA VAL A 62 -98.43 -21.19 45.03
C VAL A 62 -97.14 -20.42 45.30
N ASP A 63 -96.98 -19.82 46.47
CA ASP A 63 -95.76 -19.14 46.89
C ASP A 63 -94.54 -20.08 46.90
N LEU A 64 -94.69 -21.30 47.41
CA LEU A 64 -93.64 -22.32 47.43
C LEU A 64 -93.29 -22.80 46.00
N MET A 65 -94.30 -22.98 45.15
CA MET A 65 -94.15 -23.38 43.75
C MET A 65 -93.41 -22.29 42.95
N LEU A 66 -93.73 -21.02 43.14
CA LEU A 66 -93.02 -19.89 42.50
C LEU A 66 -91.57 -19.77 42.99
N ARG A 67 -91.31 -19.95 44.29
CA ARG A 67 -89.94 -19.95 44.85
C ARG A 67 -89.09 -21.11 44.33
N THR A 68 -89.66 -22.31 44.23
CA THR A 68 -88.98 -23.49 43.66
C THR A 68 -88.77 -23.36 42.15
N GLN A 69 -89.72 -22.79 41.40
CA GLN A 69 -89.54 -22.45 39.99
C GLN A 69 -88.39 -21.44 39.79
N ALA A 70 -88.33 -20.37 40.58
CA ALA A 70 -87.29 -19.36 40.48
C ALA A 70 -85.89 -19.92 40.78
N THR A 71 -85.76 -20.77 41.80
CA THR A 71 -84.48 -21.44 42.11
C THR A 71 -84.06 -22.45 41.05
N LEU A 72 -84.99 -23.20 40.46
CA LEU A 72 -84.71 -24.07 39.31
C LEU A 72 -84.27 -23.28 38.07
N GLN A 73 -84.87 -22.12 37.80
CA GLN A 73 -84.46 -21.23 36.72
C GLN A 73 -83.04 -20.67 36.94
N ALA A 74 -82.71 -20.26 38.17
CA ALA A 74 -81.36 -19.81 38.53
C ALA A 74 -80.31 -20.93 38.37
N GLN A 75 -80.62 -22.15 38.81
CA GLN A 75 -79.76 -23.33 38.58
C GLN A 75 -79.59 -23.63 37.08
N ALA A 76 -80.67 -23.57 36.29
CA ALA A 76 -80.61 -23.77 34.84
C ALA A 76 -79.77 -22.70 34.13
N HIS A 77 -79.76 -21.46 34.60
CA HIS A 77 -78.84 -20.43 34.11
C HIS A 77 -77.38 -20.82 34.41
N LEU A 78 -77.06 -21.14 35.66
CA LEU A 78 -75.72 -21.52 36.10
C LEU A 78 -75.18 -22.75 35.35
N PHE A 79 -76.01 -23.79 35.14
CA PHE A 79 -75.63 -24.95 34.33
C PHE A 79 -75.30 -24.58 32.88
N ASN A 80 -76.04 -23.63 32.28
CA ASN A 80 -75.74 -23.14 30.93
C ASN A 80 -74.44 -22.32 30.88
N GLU A 81 -74.11 -21.55 31.93
CA GLU A 81 -72.83 -20.85 32.03
C GLU A 81 -71.65 -21.80 32.22
N ILE A 82 -71.78 -22.80 33.10
CA ILE A 82 -70.80 -23.87 33.28
C ILE A 82 -70.58 -24.61 31.95
N ARG A 83 -71.65 -24.92 31.19
CA ARG A 83 -71.56 -25.55 29.86
C ARG A 83 -70.83 -24.65 28.83
N LYS A 84 -71.15 -23.35 28.80
CA LYS A 84 -70.45 -22.35 27.96
C LYS A 84 -68.95 -22.28 28.32
N ASN A 85 -68.62 -22.24 29.61
CA ASN A 85 -67.24 -22.12 30.09
C ASN A 85 -66.43 -23.41 29.87
N ARG A 86 -67.02 -24.60 30.07
CA ARG A 86 -66.43 -25.88 29.66
C ARG A 86 -66.15 -25.93 28.15
N SER A 87 -67.06 -25.43 27.32
CA SER A 87 -66.84 -25.36 25.87
C SER A 87 -65.68 -24.43 25.50
N LYS A 88 -65.59 -23.23 26.10
CA LYS A 88 -64.44 -22.32 25.93
C LYS A 88 -63.12 -22.98 26.36
N LEU A 89 -63.10 -23.68 27.48
CA LEU A 89 -61.91 -24.37 27.99
C LEU A 89 -61.46 -25.50 27.06
N MET A 90 -62.40 -26.34 26.58
CA MET A 90 -62.09 -27.40 25.62
C MET A 90 -61.53 -26.86 24.30
N LYS A 91 -62.02 -25.71 23.80
CA LYS A 91 -61.45 -25.03 22.63
C LYS A 91 -60.00 -24.60 22.87
N ARG A 92 -59.75 -23.86 23.96
CA ARG A 92 -58.39 -23.44 24.36
C ARG A 92 -57.44 -24.62 24.57
N TRP A 93 -57.92 -25.72 25.12
CA TRP A 93 -57.13 -26.94 25.32
C TRP A 93 -56.79 -27.63 24.00
N TYR A 94 -57.75 -27.72 23.07
CA TYR A 94 -57.52 -28.22 21.71
C TYR A 94 -56.55 -27.32 20.91
N GLU A 95 -56.71 -26.00 21.00
CA GLU A 95 -55.81 -25.00 20.41
C GLU A 95 -54.38 -25.16 20.98
N ALA A 96 -54.23 -25.27 22.29
CA ALA A 96 -52.93 -25.50 22.94
C ALA A 96 -52.30 -26.86 22.55
N SER A 97 -53.09 -27.92 22.48
CA SER A 97 -52.64 -29.24 22.05
C SER A 97 -52.12 -29.21 20.60
N LYS A 98 -52.85 -28.55 19.69
CA LYS A 98 -52.43 -28.37 18.30
C LYS A 98 -51.15 -27.53 18.19
N MET A 99 -51.00 -26.48 19.01
CA MET A 99 -49.77 -25.68 19.05
C MET A 99 -48.56 -26.51 19.52
N LEU A 100 -48.74 -27.38 20.52
CA LEU A 100 -47.72 -28.32 20.98
C LEU A 100 -47.35 -29.34 19.90
N GLU A 101 -48.33 -29.87 19.16
CA GLU A 101 -48.13 -30.78 18.04
C GLU A 101 -47.34 -30.12 16.89
N THR A 102 -47.69 -28.89 16.49
CA THR A 102 -46.90 -28.14 15.50
C THR A 102 -45.48 -27.82 15.99
N ARG A 103 -45.30 -27.52 17.28
CA ARG A 103 -43.98 -27.30 17.86
C ARG A 103 -43.14 -28.57 17.90
N LYS A 104 -43.77 -29.74 18.10
CA LYS A 104 -43.10 -31.04 18.03
C LYS A 104 -42.57 -31.33 16.62
N SER A 105 -43.38 -31.10 15.57
CA SER A 105 -42.92 -31.17 14.16
C SER A 105 -41.72 -30.26 13.91
N GLN A 106 -41.78 -29.01 14.38
CA GLN A 106 -40.68 -28.05 14.23
C GLN A 106 -39.40 -28.48 14.97
N VAL A 107 -39.51 -29.11 16.14
CA VAL A 107 -38.35 -29.67 16.86
C VAL A 107 -37.77 -30.86 16.09
N GLU A 108 -38.61 -31.76 15.56
CA GLU A 108 -38.15 -32.90 14.74
C GLU A 108 -37.50 -32.43 13.43
N GLU A 109 -38.02 -31.39 12.78
CA GLU A 109 -37.39 -30.74 11.61
C GLU A 109 -36.03 -30.13 11.97
N LEU A 110 -35.93 -29.43 13.11
CA LEU A 110 -34.67 -28.84 13.58
C LEU A 110 -33.63 -29.91 13.97
N GLU A 111 -34.03 -30.98 14.66
CA GLU A 111 -33.16 -32.11 15.00
C GLU A 111 -32.62 -32.80 13.75
N ASN A 112 -33.46 -33.05 12.75
CA ASN A 112 -33.03 -33.58 11.46
C ASN A 112 -32.03 -32.64 10.75
N SER A 113 -32.29 -31.32 10.75
CA SER A 113 -31.37 -30.34 10.16
C SER A 113 -30.01 -30.26 10.89
N ALA A 114 -30.00 -30.43 12.21
CA ALA A 114 -28.79 -30.48 13.02
C ALA A 114 -27.98 -31.76 12.74
N LEU A 115 -28.66 -32.89 12.50
CA LEU A 115 -28.02 -34.15 12.09
C LEU A 115 -27.40 -34.05 10.69
N THR A 116 -28.08 -33.44 9.70
CA THR A 116 -27.50 -33.24 8.37
C THR A 116 -26.30 -32.30 8.40
N LEU A 117 -26.40 -31.16 9.11
CA LEU A 117 -25.27 -30.24 9.30
C LEU A 117 -24.09 -30.93 10.01
N LYS A 118 -24.34 -31.81 10.99
CA LYS A 118 -23.29 -32.57 11.65
C LYS A 118 -22.56 -33.49 10.66
N ILE A 119 -23.30 -34.24 9.83
CA ILE A 119 -22.72 -35.12 8.80
C ILE A 119 -21.87 -34.29 7.82
N GLU A 120 -22.38 -33.16 7.33
CA GLU A 120 -21.63 -32.24 6.46
C GLU A 120 -20.35 -31.73 7.14
N THR A 121 -20.36 -31.40 8.43
CA THR A 121 -19.13 -31.01 9.14
C THR A 121 -18.12 -32.16 9.28
N GLU A 122 -18.58 -33.39 9.54
CA GLU A 122 -17.70 -34.56 9.60
C GLU A 122 -17.07 -34.88 8.23
N GLU A 123 -17.83 -34.75 7.13
CA GLU A 123 -17.30 -34.91 5.78
C GLU A 123 -16.30 -33.81 5.39
N ASN A 124 -16.58 -32.55 5.72
CA ASN A 124 -15.66 -31.44 5.51
C ASN A 124 -14.36 -31.58 6.34
N ILE A 125 -14.43 -32.11 7.56
CA ILE A 125 -13.24 -32.45 8.36
C ILE A 125 -12.43 -33.56 7.66
N ARG A 126 -13.06 -34.65 7.23
CA ARG A 126 -12.39 -35.74 6.49
C ARG A 126 -11.77 -35.28 5.16
N ALA A 127 -12.38 -34.29 4.49
CA ALA A 127 -11.85 -33.73 3.24
C ALA A 127 -10.67 -32.77 3.48
N THR A 128 -10.64 -32.04 4.60
CA THR A 128 -9.57 -31.09 4.93
C THR A 128 -8.36 -31.73 5.61
N GLU A 129 -8.54 -32.84 6.34
CA GLU A 129 -7.45 -33.59 6.98
C GLU A 129 -6.28 -33.97 6.03
N PRO A 130 -6.51 -34.58 4.85
CA PRO A 130 -5.41 -34.91 3.93
C PRO A 130 -4.74 -33.67 3.34
N ILE A 131 -5.45 -32.54 3.24
CA ILE A 131 -4.90 -31.25 2.79
C ILE A 131 -3.96 -30.69 3.86
N GLN A 132 -4.36 -30.74 5.14
CA GLN A 132 -3.49 -30.37 6.27
C GLN A 132 -2.24 -31.26 6.34
N ARG A 133 -2.40 -32.58 6.30
CA ARG A 133 -1.28 -33.55 6.29
C ARG A 133 -0.33 -33.30 5.11
N ARG A 134 -0.85 -32.94 3.92
CA ARG A 134 -0.03 -32.55 2.76
C ARG A 134 0.73 -31.25 2.99
N ALA A 135 0.08 -30.23 3.55
CA ALA A 135 0.72 -28.95 3.87
C ALA A 135 1.82 -29.09 4.95
N GLU A 136 1.62 -29.95 5.94
CA GLU A 136 2.67 -30.29 6.91
C GLU A 136 3.87 -31.00 6.27
N ASN A 137 3.62 -32.00 5.42
CA ASN A 137 4.69 -32.69 4.69
C ASN A 137 5.47 -31.72 3.80
N GLN A 138 4.79 -30.80 3.12
CA GLN A 138 5.44 -29.73 2.35
C GLN A 138 6.23 -28.76 3.24
N LYS A 139 5.80 -28.45 4.48
CA LYS A 139 6.63 -27.68 5.42
C LYS A 139 7.91 -28.45 5.78
N ARG A 140 7.79 -29.71 6.20
CA ARG A 140 8.93 -30.60 6.53
C ARG A 140 9.93 -30.70 5.37
N GLU A 141 9.43 -30.90 4.15
CA GLU A 141 10.24 -30.96 2.92
C GLU A 141 10.95 -29.63 2.63
N ASN A 142 10.23 -28.50 2.72
CA ASN A 142 10.83 -27.17 2.58
C ASN A 142 11.91 -26.90 3.64
N ASP A 143 11.74 -27.35 4.88
CA ASP A 143 12.74 -27.16 5.94
C ASP A 143 13.98 -28.06 5.75
N ILE A 144 13.79 -29.28 5.22
CA ILE A 144 14.90 -30.13 4.74
C ILE A 144 15.65 -29.46 3.58
N ILE A 145 14.95 -28.84 2.65
CA ILE A 145 15.53 -28.08 1.52
C ILE A 145 16.30 -26.85 2.02
N LYS A 146 15.75 -26.06 2.95
CA LYS A 146 16.44 -24.91 3.59
C LYS A 146 17.75 -25.36 4.24
N GLY A 147 17.72 -26.38 5.10
CA GLY A 147 18.92 -26.93 5.72
C GLY A 147 19.90 -27.52 4.69
N GLY A 148 19.41 -28.00 3.55
CA GLY A 148 20.21 -28.35 2.37
C GLY A 148 20.94 -27.13 1.79
N VAL A 149 20.21 -26.07 1.48
CA VAL A 149 20.72 -24.80 0.95
C VAL A 149 21.73 -24.16 1.91
N GLU A 150 21.48 -24.17 3.21
CA GLU A 150 22.42 -23.68 4.23
C GLU A 150 23.74 -24.47 4.21
N ARG A 151 23.67 -25.82 4.15
CA ARG A 151 24.87 -26.67 4.02
C ARG A 151 25.59 -26.47 2.67
N PHE A 152 24.88 -26.13 1.61
CA PHE A 152 25.51 -25.76 0.33
C PHE A 152 26.15 -24.38 0.40
N ASN A 153 25.51 -23.37 1.00
CA ASN A 153 26.05 -22.02 1.16
C ASN A 153 27.28 -21.99 2.07
N GLN A 154 27.30 -22.78 3.16
CA GLN A 154 28.51 -22.96 3.99
C GLN A 154 29.67 -23.55 3.18
N ARG A 155 29.38 -24.56 2.34
CA ARG A 155 30.39 -25.20 1.48
C ARG A 155 30.86 -24.30 0.33
N LEU A 156 29.97 -23.47 -0.20
CA LEU A 156 30.29 -22.42 -1.17
C LEU A 156 31.25 -21.41 -0.55
N LYS A 157 30.92 -20.89 0.65
CA LYS A 157 31.76 -19.94 1.40
C LYS A 157 33.15 -20.52 1.73
N GLN A 158 33.23 -21.78 2.13
CA GLN A 158 34.52 -22.49 2.32
C GLN A 158 35.30 -22.60 1.00
N GLY A 159 34.61 -22.87 -0.13
CA GLY A 159 35.21 -22.87 -1.46
C GLY A 159 35.71 -21.50 -1.89
N GLU A 160 34.96 -20.43 -1.61
CA GLU A 160 35.37 -19.04 -1.85
C GLU A 160 36.58 -18.66 -0.99
N GLU A 161 36.58 -19.00 0.30
CA GLU A 161 37.70 -18.79 1.21
C GLU A 161 38.97 -19.48 0.70
N LEU A 162 38.90 -20.78 0.36
CA LEU A 162 40.00 -21.52 -0.26
C LEU A 162 40.45 -20.91 -1.60
N MET A 163 39.51 -20.43 -2.43
CA MET A 163 39.85 -19.75 -3.69
C MET A 163 40.51 -18.39 -3.46
N THR A 164 40.19 -17.65 -2.38
CA THR A 164 40.94 -16.45 -2.01
C THR A 164 42.33 -16.78 -1.47
N GLU A 165 42.48 -17.87 -0.72
CA GLU A 165 43.79 -18.36 -0.25
C GLU A 165 44.68 -18.75 -1.43
N LYS A 166 44.18 -19.55 -2.39
CA LYS A 166 44.97 -19.92 -3.58
C LYS A 166 45.24 -18.74 -4.51
N LYS A 167 44.37 -17.72 -4.55
CA LYS A 167 44.65 -16.45 -5.24
C LYS A 167 45.76 -15.64 -4.56
N LYS A 168 45.81 -15.59 -3.23
CA LYS A 168 46.94 -14.99 -2.50
C LYS A 168 48.23 -15.73 -2.80
N ALA A 169 48.26 -17.04 -2.58
CA ALA A 169 49.44 -17.87 -2.85
C ALA A 169 49.95 -17.78 -4.31
N THR A 170 49.07 -17.56 -5.29
CA THR A 170 49.50 -17.30 -6.68
C THR A 170 49.94 -15.86 -6.94
N VAL A 171 49.47 -14.85 -6.20
CA VAL A 171 50.09 -13.52 -6.20
C VAL A 171 51.48 -13.59 -5.56
N ASP A 172 51.60 -14.23 -4.38
CA ASP A 172 52.85 -14.39 -3.64
C ASP A 172 53.92 -15.09 -4.51
N LEU A 173 53.57 -16.21 -5.16
CA LEU A 173 54.46 -16.90 -6.11
C LEU A 173 54.79 -16.07 -7.37
N ASN A 174 53.87 -15.23 -7.86
CA ASN A 174 54.18 -14.32 -8.97
C ASN A 174 55.12 -13.19 -8.54
N GLU A 175 55.05 -12.73 -7.29
CA GLU A 175 56.03 -11.78 -6.72
C GLU A 175 57.39 -12.45 -6.50
N GLU A 176 57.45 -13.71 -6.06
CA GLU A 176 58.71 -14.48 -6.02
C GLU A 176 59.31 -14.66 -7.42
N ILE A 177 58.51 -15.04 -8.43
CA ILE A 177 58.96 -15.16 -9.83
C ILE A 177 59.45 -13.81 -10.34
N PHE A 178 58.71 -12.72 -10.15
CA PHE A 178 59.14 -11.38 -10.56
C PHE A 178 60.45 -10.94 -9.89
N ASN A 179 60.66 -11.30 -8.61
CA ASN A 179 61.91 -11.04 -7.91
C ASN A 179 63.07 -11.91 -8.44
N MET A 180 62.80 -13.17 -8.81
CA MET A 180 63.78 -14.06 -9.47
C MET A 180 64.14 -13.58 -10.87
N ASP A 181 63.16 -13.23 -11.71
CA ASP A 181 63.38 -12.64 -13.04
C ASP A 181 64.20 -11.35 -12.96
N LYS A 182 63.90 -10.49 -11.97
CA LYS A 182 64.66 -9.28 -11.71
C LYS A 182 66.08 -9.56 -11.23
N GLU A 183 66.31 -10.55 -10.37
CA GLU A 183 67.69 -10.96 -10.02
C GLU A 183 68.40 -11.57 -11.23
N ILE A 184 67.70 -12.35 -12.08
CA ILE A 184 68.23 -12.87 -13.34
C ILE A 184 68.61 -11.73 -14.30
N ASP A 185 67.81 -10.66 -14.40
CA ASP A 185 68.15 -9.46 -15.18
C ASP A 185 69.28 -8.63 -14.56
N ASP A 186 69.35 -8.51 -13.23
CA ASP A 186 70.48 -7.91 -12.54
C ASP A 186 71.75 -8.77 -12.73
N GLN A 187 71.67 -10.11 -12.76
CA GLN A 187 72.80 -11.00 -13.07
C GLN A 187 73.15 -11.01 -14.57
N ASN A 188 72.18 -10.93 -15.48
CA ASN A 188 72.39 -10.80 -16.91
C ASN A 188 73.03 -9.46 -17.26
N SER A 189 72.62 -8.37 -16.62
CA SER A 189 73.25 -7.06 -16.80
C SER A 189 74.65 -7.03 -16.18
N LYS A 190 74.88 -7.59 -14.98
CA LYS A 190 76.24 -7.82 -14.41
C LYS A 190 77.11 -8.64 -15.38
N ASN A 191 76.60 -9.74 -15.93
CA ASN A 191 77.29 -10.64 -16.85
C ASN A 191 77.57 -9.95 -18.20
N ASN A 192 76.63 -9.19 -18.76
CA ASN A 192 76.84 -8.41 -19.97
C ASN A 192 77.81 -7.24 -19.75
N LEU A 193 77.87 -6.66 -18.55
CA LEU A 193 78.85 -5.65 -18.16
C LEU A 193 80.24 -6.27 -17.91
N LEU A 194 80.30 -7.53 -17.46
CA LEU A 194 81.53 -8.33 -17.42
C LEU A 194 81.98 -8.74 -18.83
N LYS A 195 81.08 -9.17 -19.74
CA LYS A 195 81.39 -9.43 -21.16
C LYS A 195 81.84 -8.16 -21.88
N ALA A 196 81.23 -7.01 -21.59
CA ALA A 196 81.67 -5.71 -22.08
C ALA A 196 83.07 -5.39 -21.54
N LYS A 197 83.32 -5.50 -20.23
CA LYS A 197 84.67 -5.36 -19.65
C LYS A 197 85.68 -6.36 -20.21
N ILE A 198 85.29 -7.60 -20.52
CA ILE A 198 86.15 -8.60 -21.15
C ILE A 198 86.41 -8.23 -22.60
N LYS A 199 85.42 -7.69 -23.34
CA LYS A 199 85.63 -7.15 -24.68
C LYS A 199 86.56 -5.93 -24.62
N ASP A 200 86.32 -4.97 -23.74
CA ASP A 200 87.17 -3.80 -23.52
C ASP A 200 88.57 -4.21 -23.06
N LEU A 201 88.73 -5.28 -22.28
CA LEU A 201 90.02 -5.85 -21.91
C LEU A 201 90.68 -6.58 -23.07
N LEU A 202 89.95 -7.30 -23.92
CA LEU A 202 90.47 -7.91 -25.14
C LEU A 202 90.80 -6.86 -26.22
N GLU A 203 90.07 -5.75 -26.27
CA GLU A 203 90.22 -4.64 -27.22
C GLU A 203 91.29 -3.64 -26.72
N THR A 204 91.50 -3.52 -25.40
CA THR A 204 92.69 -2.89 -24.82
C THR A 204 93.90 -3.83 -24.78
N ILE A 205 93.77 -5.15 -24.71
CA ILE A 205 94.89 -6.09 -24.93
C ILE A 205 95.28 -6.09 -26.40
N LYS A 206 94.32 -6.18 -27.33
CA LYS A 206 94.57 -6.08 -28.77
C LYS A 206 95.16 -4.72 -29.11
N SER A 207 94.57 -3.62 -28.67
CA SER A 207 95.18 -2.30 -28.90
C SER A 207 96.42 -2.04 -28.04
N ARG A 208 96.73 -2.77 -26.96
CA ARG A 208 98.05 -2.77 -26.30
C ARG A 208 99.08 -3.62 -27.03
N LYS A 209 98.67 -4.69 -27.70
CA LYS A 209 99.52 -5.56 -28.52
C LYS A 209 99.84 -4.88 -29.85
N GLU A 210 98.83 -4.34 -30.52
CA GLU A 210 99.00 -3.41 -31.64
C GLU A 210 99.70 -2.11 -31.20
N LYS A 211 99.60 -1.65 -29.94
CA LYS A 211 100.46 -0.57 -29.41
C LYS A 211 101.84 -1.06 -29.01
N ALA A 212 102.10 -2.35 -28.78
CA ALA A 212 103.45 -2.87 -28.53
C ALA A 212 104.18 -3.12 -29.87
N GLU A 213 103.46 -3.58 -30.89
CA GLU A 213 103.90 -3.66 -32.29
C GLU A 213 104.07 -2.25 -32.88
N ARG A 214 103.12 -1.33 -32.60
CA ARG A 214 103.28 0.09 -32.93
C ARG A 214 104.35 0.76 -32.08
N ILE A 215 104.54 0.49 -30.78
CA ILE A 215 105.65 1.06 -29.98
C ILE A 215 107.00 0.42 -30.33
N SER A 216 107.05 -0.82 -30.82
CA SER A 216 108.27 -1.36 -31.43
C SER A 216 108.63 -0.56 -32.69
N THR A 217 107.70 -0.45 -33.63
CA THR A 217 107.88 0.32 -34.87
C THR A 217 107.87 1.85 -34.68
N PHE A 218 107.47 2.36 -33.51
CA PHE A 218 107.44 3.79 -33.13
C PHE A 218 108.56 4.14 -32.15
N CYS A 219 109.21 3.21 -31.45
CA CYS A 219 110.54 3.44 -30.89
C CYS A 219 111.55 3.56 -32.03
N MET A 220 111.41 2.76 -33.09
CA MET A 220 112.16 2.93 -34.34
C MET A 220 111.88 4.26 -35.06
N LYS A 221 110.70 4.88 -34.88
CA LYS A 221 110.30 6.14 -35.57
C LYS A 221 110.26 7.39 -34.68
N LEU A 222 110.25 7.27 -33.35
CA LEU A 222 110.46 8.34 -32.38
C LEU A 222 111.93 8.74 -32.36
N LYS A 223 112.84 7.78 -32.53
CA LYS A 223 114.27 8.04 -32.76
C LYS A 223 114.55 8.85 -34.04
N THR A 224 113.52 9.15 -34.84
CA THR A 224 113.56 10.02 -36.02
C THR A 224 112.42 11.06 -36.05
N LYS A 225 111.70 11.29 -34.93
CA LYS A 225 110.59 12.26 -34.81
C LYS A 225 110.49 12.96 -33.45
N LEU A 226 111.38 12.66 -32.50
CA LEU A 226 111.60 13.50 -31.32
C LEU A 226 112.14 14.89 -31.72
N ASP A 227 112.73 14.99 -32.92
CA ASP A 227 113.29 16.22 -33.52
C ASP A 227 112.23 17.25 -33.94
N THR A 228 110.93 16.91 -33.97
CA THR A 228 109.87 17.79 -34.51
C THR A 228 108.67 17.98 -33.57
N LEU A 229 108.87 18.85 -32.57
CA LEU A 229 107.93 19.83 -32.00
C LEU A 229 106.40 19.55 -32.01
N ASN A 230 105.85 19.36 -30.81
CA ASN A 230 104.81 20.19 -30.17
C ASN A 230 103.65 20.83 -30.98
N LEU A 231 102.41 20.65 -30.46
CA LEU A 231 101.14 21.38 -30.74
C LEU A 231 100.43 21.01 -32.09
N LYS A 232 99.09 21.08 -32.25
CA LYS A 232 98.01 21.63 -31.40
C LYS A 232 96.62 20.95 -31.64
N ILE A 233 95.98 20.50 -30.54
CA ILE A 233 94.53 20.52 -30.16
C ILE A 233 93.39 20.24 -31.18
N MET A 234 92.49 19.32 -30.79
CA MET A 234 91.01 19.27 -31.00
C MET A 234 90.43 18.18 -30.04
N THR A 235 89.24 18.22 -29.41
CA THR A 235 88.29 19.27 -28.95
C THR A 235 87.29 18.66 -27.93
N ASP A 236 86.71 19.46 -27.02
CA ASP A 236 85.77 18.97 -25.96
C ASP A 236 84.39 19.68 -25.89
N GLU A 237 84.23 20.82 -26.57
CA GLU A 237 83.20 21.82 -26.27
C GLU A 237 81.77 21.38 -26.65
N GLN A 238 81.60 20.76 -27.82
CA GLN A 238 80.31 20.30 -28.34
C GLN A 238 79.67 19.17 -27.51
N LYS A 239 80.44 18.46 -26.67
CA LYS A 239 79.91 17.40 -25.79
C LYS A 239 79.15 17.95 -24.58
N HIS A 240 79.47 19.17 -24.14
CA HIS A 240 78.94 19.74 -22.91
C HIS A 240 77.51 20.26 -23.09
N LYS A 241 77.26 21.01 -24.18
CA LYS A 241 75.96 21.65 -24.46
C LYS A 241 74.80 20.64 -24.53
N ASN A 242 75.02 19.50 -25.19
CA ASN A 242 74.03 18.42 -25.34
C ASN A 242 73.73 17.67 -24.01
N ALA A 243 74.63 17.73 -23.02
CA ALA A 243 74.37 17.17 -21.69
C ALA A 243 73.51 18.10 -20.82
N GLU A 244 73.57 19.41 -21.07
CA GLU A 244 72.89 20.45 -20.28
C GLU A 244 71.40 20.57 -20.63
N GLU A 245 71.04 20.50 -21.92
CA GLU A 245 69.64 20.51 -22.38
C GLU A 245 68.84 19.32 -21.82
N ILE A 246 69.44 18.12 -21.80
CA ILE A 246 68.84 16.90 -21.23
C ILE A 246 68.58 17.06 -19.72
N TYR A 247 69.47 17.74 -18.99
CA TYR A 247 69.31 17.99 -17.56
C TYR A 247 68.14 18.95 -17.28
N GLN A 248 68.02 20.03 -18.05
CA GLN A 248 66.92 21.00 -17.91
C GLN A 248 65.55 20.37 -18.21
N LEU A 249 65.46 19.53 -19.25
CA LEU A 249 64.22 18.81 -19.58
C LEU A 249 63.80 17.85 -18.46
N GLY A 250 64.75 17.07 -17.92
CA GLY A 250 64.50 16.16 -16.79
C GLY A 250 64.05 16.87 -15.51
N GLN A 251 64.49 18.11 -15.27
CA GLN A 251 64.08 18.89 -14.11
C GLN A 251 62.64 19.44 -14.23
N LYS A 252 62.15 19.71 -15.46
CA LYS A 252 60.76 20.16 -15.68
C LYS A 252 59.75 19.05 -15.40
N VAL A 253 59.96 17.87 -16.00
CA VAL A 253 59.09 16.70 -15.83
C VAL A 253 58.98 16.27 -14.37
N LEU A 254 60.07 16.38 -13.59
CA LEU A 254 60.05 16.10 -12.16
C LEU A 254 59.09 17.02 -11.40
N LYS A 255 59.15 18.35 -11.64
CA LYS A 255 58.29 19.36 -10.99
C LYS A 255 56.81 19.23 -11.36
N GLU A 256 56.51 18.62 -12.50
CA GLU A 256 55.13 18.36 -12.94
C GLU A 256 54.54 17.11 -12.26
N GLU A 257 55.30 16.02 -12.16
CA GLU A 257 54.88 14.83 -11.40
C GLU A 257 54.83 15.10 -9.87
N GLU A 258 55.68 15.99 -9.33
CA GLU A 258 55.60 16.48 -7.95
C GLU A 258 54.24 17.17 -7.67
N ARG A 259 53.85 18.15 -8.48
CA ARG A 259 52.56 18.87 -8.32
C ARG A 259 51.34 17.97 -8.43
N GLU A 260 51.37 16.99 -9.32
CA GLU A 260 50.26 16.02 -9.48
C GLU A 260 50.19 15.03 -8.31
N PHE A 261 51.33 14.69 -7.69
CA PHE A 261 51.35 13.92 -6.46
C PHE A 261 50.73 14.71 -5.29
N ASP A 262 51.14 15.96 -5.09
CA ASP A 262 50.60 16.83 -4.03
C ASP A 262 49.07 17.04 -4.18
N ARG A 263 48.60 17.24 -5.41
CA ARG A 263 47.15 17.34 -5.74
C ARG A 263 46.39 16.08 -5.34
N LEU A 264 46.87 14.90 -5.74
CA LEU A 264 46.24 13.63 -5.38
C LEU A 264 46.24 13.43 -3.86
N GLN A 265 47.35 13.72 -3.17
CA GLN A 265 47.44 13.62 -1.72
C GLN A 265 46.41 14.52 -1.02
N ALA A 266 46.26 15.78 -1.46
CA ALA A 266 45.26 16.70 -0.93
C ALA A 266 43.82 16.18 -1.13
N THR A 267 43.50 15.63 -2.30
CA THR A 267 42.15 15.05 -2.54
C THR A 267 41.86 13.82 -1.66
N ILE A 268 42.86 12.98 -1.42
CA ILE A 268 42.73 11.80 -0.53
C ILE A 268 42.51 12.25 0.91
N SER A 269 43.25 13.24 1.41
CA SER A 269 43.03 13.79 2.76
C SER A 269 41.65 14.43 2.91
N GLY A 270 41.16 15.15 1.90
CA GLY A 270 39.79 15.70 1.90
C GLY A 270 38.71 14.62 1.97
N LEU A 271 38.82 13.59 1.13
CA LEU A 271 37.87 12.46 1.12
C LEU A 271 37.95 11.62 2.41
N LEU A 272 39.12 11.47 3.01
CA LEU A 272 39.30 10.72 4.26
C LEU A 272 38.67 11.45 5.45
N ASN A 273 38.75 12.78 5.50
CA ASN A 273 38.02 13.57 6.49
C ASN A 273 36.49 13.45 6.33
N GLU A 274 35.99 13.50 5.09
CA GLU A 274 34.57 13.33 4.79
C GLU A 274 34.08 11.89 5.11
N MET A 275 34.90 10.87 4.83
CA MET A 275 34.63 9.48 5.21
C MET A 275 34.50 9.33 6.74
N ASN A 276 35.37 9.98 7.51
CA ASN A 276 35.30 9.97 8.97
C ASN A 276 34.03 10.69 9.47
N ARG A 277 33.68 11.84 8.88
CA ARG A 277 32.45 12.59 9.20
C ARG A 277 31.18 11.74 8.99
N VAL A 278 31.07 11.06 7.85
CA VAL A 278 29.94 10.16 7.55
C VAL A 278 29.92 8.92 8.46
N LYS A 279 31.09 8.47 8.95
CA LYS A 279 31.21 7.37 9.92
C LYS A 279 30.79 7.79 11.33
N GLU A 280 31.09 9.03 11.74
CA GLU A 280 30.58 9.60 12.99
C GLU A 280 29.05 9.79 12.95
N GLU A 281 28.50 10.17 11.78
CA GLU A 281 27.04 10.18 11.55
C GLU A 281 26.40 8.78 11.68
N GLU A 282 27.04 7.70 11.20
CA GLU A 282 26.54 6.32 11.41
C GLU A 282 26.50 5.96 12.89
N LEU A 283 27.60 6.20 13.62
CA LEU A 283 27.68 5.91 15.05
C LEU A 283 26.63 6.69 15.85
N PHE A 284 26.34 7.94 15.48
CA PHE A 284 25.26 8.72 16.08
C PHE A 284 23.88 8.09 15.79
N LYS A 285 23.58 7.75 14.53
CA LYS A 285 22.30 7.10 14.17
C LYS A 285 22.15 5.72 14.81
N ARG A 286 23.26 5.01 15.06
CA ARG A 286 23.27 3.76 15.81
C ARG A 286 22.94 3.96 17.29
N SER A 287 23.43 5.03 17.91
CA SER A 287 23.08 5.41 19.28
C SER A 287 21.61 5.83 19.38
N ASP A 288 21.09 6.65 18.45
CA ASP A 288 19.66 6.97 18.34
C ASP A 288 18.79 5.70 18.28
N LEU A 289 19.21 4.70 17.50
CA LEU A 289 18.52 3.42 17.33
C LEU A 289 18.50 2.60 18.63
N GLU A 290 19.56 2.64 19.43
CA GLU A 290 19.66 1.92 20.71
C GLU A 290 18.84 2.61 21.80
N LEU A 291 18.85 3.95 21.88
CA LEU A 291 17.97 4.72 22.76
C LEU A 291 16.48 4.48 22.42
N ALA A 292 16.11 4.57 21.14
CA ALA A 292 14.73 4.31 20.70
C ALA A 292 14.25 2.88 21.00
N LYS A 293 15.15 1.89 20.98
CA LYS A 293 14.85 0.50 21.41
C LYS A 293 14.68 0.41 22.93
N GLN A 294 15.49 1.11 23.73
CA GLN A 294 15.32 1.14 25.19
C GLN A 294 13.99 1.80 25.56
N ASP A 295 13.60 2.87 24.89
CA ASP A 295 12.31 3.52 25.13
C ASP A 295 11.11 2.67 24.67
N LEU A 296 11.24 1.96 23.54
CA LEU A 296 10.26 0.93 23.16
C LEU A 296 10.16 -0.15 24.25
N ALA A 297 11.28 -0.66 24.76
CA ALA A 297 11.28 -1.68 25.80
C ALA A 297 10.61 -1.20 27.10
N LYS A 298 10.83 0.06 27.52
CA LYS A 298 10.15 0.67 28.68
C LYS A 298 8.63 0.72 28.50
N ILE A 299 8.15 1.08 27.30
CA ILE A 299 6.70 1.14 27.02
C ILE A 299 6.12 -0.28 26.91
N GLU A 300 6.89 -1.23 26.37
CA GLU A 300 6.48 -2.65 26.31
C GLU A 300 6.49 -3.33 27.69
N THR A 301 7.37 -2.95 28.63
CA THR A 301 7.28 -3.39 30.03
C THR A 301 6.09 -2.78 30.74
N ILE A 302 5.86 -1.46 30.64
CA ILE A 302 4.66 -0.82 31.25
C ILE A 302 3.36 -1.46 30.72
N LEU A 303 3.30 -1.78 29.43
CA LEU A 303 2.16 -2.48 28.83
C LEU A 303 2.09 -3.97 29.26
N ALA A 304 3.22 -4.62 29.56
CA ALA A 304 3.24 -5.95 30.16
C ALA A 304 2.81 -5.93 31.63
N ASP A 305 3.19 -4.92 32.40
CA ASP A 305 2.82 -4.74 33.81
C ASP A 305 1.30 -4.53 33.95
N ILE A 306 0.72 -3.62 33.16
CA ILE A 306 -0.74 -3.40 33.09
C ILE A 306 -1.49 -4.68 32.65
N LYS A 307 -0.88 -5.52 31.80
CA LYS A 307 -1.43 -6.84 31.45
C LYS A 307 -1.25 -7.88 32.55
N LEU A 308 -0.14 -7.87 33.27
CA LEU A 308 0.14 -8.77 34.39
C LEU A 308 -0.78 -8.47 35.57
N GLU A 309 -1.16 -7.22 35.80
CA GLU A 309 -2.19 -6.80 36.75
C GLU A 309 -3.58 -7.33 36.34
N ASN A 310 -3.95 -7.19 35.07
CA ASN A 310 -5.17 -7.82 34.54
C ASN A 310 -5.13 -9.37 34.61
N GLU A 311 -3.95 -9.98 34.49
CA GLU A 311 -3.78 -11.42 34.63
C GLU A 311 -3.68 -11.91 36.08
N SER A 312 -3.19 -11.09 37.04
CA SER A 312 -3.10 -11.48 38.45
C SER A 312 -4.50 -11.54 39.08
N ILE A 313 -5.33 -10.53 38.81
CA ILE A 313 -6.77 -10.52 39.11
C ILE A 313 -7.46 -11.79 38.55
N LYS A 314 -7.04 -12.24 37.36
CA LYS A 314 -7.57 -13.46 36.73
C LYS A 314 -7.01 -14.77 37.32
N LYS A 315 -5.80 -14.76 37.88
CA LYS A 315 -5.12 -15.93 38.46
C LYS A 315 -5.49 -16.16 39.93
N GLU A 316 -5.77 -15.11 40.70
CA GLU A 316 -6.32 -15.26 42.06
C GLU A 316 -7.64 -16.05 42.04
N ILE A 317 -8.46 -15.88 41.01
CA ILE A 317 -9.70 -16.65 40.80
C ILE A 317 -9.41 -18.15 40.63
N GLN A 318 -8.32 -18.54 39.96
CA GLN A 318 -7.99 -19.95 39.70
C GLN A 318 -7.30 -20.64 40.88
N ILE A 319 -6.42 -19.94 41.61
CA ILE A 319 -5.64 -20.55 42.70
C ILE A 319 -6.57 -21.05 43.84
N LYS A 320 -7.73 -20.40 44.04
CA LYS A 320 -8.72 -20.81 45.03
C LYS A 320 -9.41 -22.15 44.73
N ASP A 321 -9.39 -22.62 43.47
CA ASP A 321 -9.92 -23.94 43.10
C ASP A 321 -8.87 -25.07 43.29
N GLU A 322 -7.58 -24.79 43.08
CA GLU A 322 -6.53 -25.83 43.09
C GLU A 322 -6.06 -26.24 44.50
N ASP A 323 -6.02 -25.32 45.46
CA ASP A 323 -5.64 -25.61 46.86
C ASP A 323 -6.55 -26.66 47.53
N VAL A 324 -7.81 -26.73 47.08
CA VAL A 324 -8.82 -27.72 47.54
C VAL A 324 -8.43 -29.16 47.16
N LEU A 325 -7.63 -29.34 46.10
CA LEU A 325 -7.32 -30.66 45.53
C LEU A 325 -6.01 -31.25 46.07
N TYR A 326 -4.97 -30.44 46.26
CA TYR A 326 -3.60 -30.91 46.50
C TYR A 326 -3.37 -31.58 47.86
N LEU A 327 -4.01 -31.07 48.92
CA LEU A 327 -3.85 -31.60 50.29
C LEU A 327 -4.26 -33.08 50.41
N THR A 328 -5.15 -33.55 49.54
CA THR A 328 -5.71 -34.91 49.50
C THR A 328 -4.68 -36.00 49.18
N GLN A 329 -3.53 -35.66 48.57
CA GLN A 329 -2.66 -36.65 47.94
C GLN A 329 -1.31 -36.91 48.64
N LYS A 330 -0.79 -35.98 49.45
CA LYS A 330 0.63 -35.96 49.88
C LYS A 330 1.01 -36.93 51.01
N LEU A 331 0.10 -37.75 51.51
CA LEU A 331 0.24 -38.55 52.74
C LEU A 331 0.96 -39.92 52.59
N ARG A 332 1.81 -40.20 51.57
CA ARG A 332 2.02 -41.59 51.09
C ARG A 332 3.41 -42.33 51.13
N GLU A 333 4.59 -41.90 50.60
CA GLU A 333 5.80 -42.80 50.41
C GLU A 333 7.27 -42.15 50.46
N MET A 334 8.42 -42.85 50.87
CA MET A 334 9.94 -42.52 50.71
C MET A 334 11.06 -43.47 51.42
N ILE A 335 12.27 -43.93 50.85
CA ILE A 335 13.43 -44.89 51.38
C ILE A 335 14.96 -44.77 50.76
N GLU A 336 16.06 -45.57 51.12
CA GLU A 336 17.63 -45.43 51.02
C GLU A 336 18.67 -46.62 50.54
N ASP A 337 20.08 -46.54 50.65
CA ASP A 337 21.31 -47.35 50.06
C ASP A 337 22.51 -47.89 51.03
N ASP A 338 23.82 -48.40 50.89
CA ASP A 338 25.05 -48.79 49.99
C ASP A 338 26.15 -49.73 50.79
N LEU A 339 27.46 -50.25 50.61
CA LEU A 339 28.77 -50.41 49.77
C LEU A 339 29.66 -51.73 50.19
N SER A 340 30.99 -52.20 50.06
CA SER A 340 32.47 -52.03 49.60
C SER A 340 33.33 -53.43 49.59
N SER A 341 34.69 -53.82 49.53
CA SER A 341 36.19 -53.41 49.44
C SER A 341 37.29 -54.59 49.15
N ASP A 342 38.69 -54.49 49.23
CA ASP A 342 39.81 -55.49 48.76
C ASP A 342 41.32 -55.53 49.42
N VAL A 343 42.27 -56.54 49.21
CA VAL A 343 43.81 -56.58 49.52
C VAL A 343 44.78 -57.79 49.07
N GLN A 344 46.14 -57.60 48.85
CA GLN A 344 47.22 -58.68 48.62
C GLN A 344 48.77 -58.31 48.81
N ARG A 345 49.69 -59.27 49.18
CA ARG A 345 51.18 -59.48 48.85
C ARG A 345 52.24 -59.60 50.01
N ARG A 346 53.33 -60.42 49.86
CA ARG A 346 54.79 -60.01 50.03
C ARG A 346 55.97 -61.06 49.96
N PHE A 347 55.83 -62.36 50.24
CA PHE A 347 56.99 -63.29 50.46
C PHE A 347 57.80 -63.69 49.19
N ILE A 348 58.94 -63.03 48.88
CA ILE A 348 59.68 -63.27 47.60
C ILE A 348 61.21 -63.52 47.73
N GLN A 349 61.88 -63.27 48.86
CA GLN A 349 63.29 -62.83 48.81
C GLN A 349 64.42 -63.89 48.90
N GLU A 350 64.20 -65.13 49.35
CA GLU A 350 65.28 -66.14 49.55
C GLU A 350 65.87 -66.77 48.26
N THR A 351 65.54 -66.25 47.08
CA THR A 351 65.74 -66.91 45.78
C THR A 351 67.16 -66.77 45.19
N THR A 352 68.19 -66.47 45.99
CA THR A 352 69.37 -65.71 45.50
C THR A 352 70.65 -66.47 45.16
N ASN A 353 71.04 -67.54 45.88
CA ASN A 353 72.40 -68.12 45.75
C ASN A 353 72.48 -69.48 45.04
N ILE A 354 71.49 -70.37 45.20
CA ILE A 354 71.29 -71.53 44.30
C ILE A 354 71.19 -71.09 42.83
N GLN A 355 70.95 -69.80 42.60
CA GLN A 355 71.00 -69.10 41.32
C GLN A 355 72.29 -69.30 40.50
N MET A 356 73.50 -69.46 41.09
CA MET A 356 74.78 -69.14 40.41
C MET A 356 75.44 -70.19 39.50
N SER A 357 75.54 -71.48 39.87
CA SER A 357 76.07 -72.50 38.93
C SER A 357 74.97 -72.98 37.96
N ILE A 358 73.77 -73.15 38.52
CA ILE A 358 72.51 -73.13 37.80
C ILE A 358 72.43 -71.93 36.84
N GLN A 359 73.07 -70.78 37.09
CA GLN A 359 73.09 -69.65 36.16
C GLN A 359 73.86 -69.93 34.87
N SER A 360 74.85 -70.83 34.83
CA SER A 360 75.63 -71.08 33.61
C SER A 360 74.91 -72.06 32.69
N GLN A 361 74.38 -73.17 33.22
CA GLN A 361 73.48 -74.02 32.44
C GLN A 361 72.11 -73.35 32.21
N LYS A 362 71.62 -72.48 33.12
CA LYS A 362 70.55 -71.53 32.78
C LYS A 362 71.02 -70.51 31.74
N ARG A 363 72.29 -70.12 31.56
CA ARG A 363 72.63 -69.14 30.50
C ARG A 363 72.34 -69.75 29.13
N GLU A 364 72.86 -70.94 28.84
CA GLU A 364 72.59 -71.63 27.58
C GLU A 364 71.15 -72.18 27.49
N GLN A 365 70.62 -72.77 28.57
CA GLN A 365 69.22 -73.18 28.60
C GLN A 365 68.27 -71.97 28.60
N THR A 366 68.69 -70.75 28.98
CA THR A 366 67.89 -69.52 28.79
C THR A 366 68.16 -68.85 27.48
N THR A 367 69.29 -68.95 26.77
CA THR A 367 69.33 -68.51 25.37
C THR A 367 68.38 -69.38 24.56
N LEU A 368 68.48 -70.72 24.66
CA LEU A 368 67.55 -71.64 23.98
C LEU A 368 66.10 -71.53 24.48
N ARG A 369 65.83 -71.34 25.78
CA ARG A 369 64.47 -71.06 26.27
C ARG A 369 63.99 -69.65 25.94
N LEU A 370 64.85 -68.64 25.79
CA LEU A 370 64.48 -67.30 25.36
C LEU A 370 64.15 -67.33 23.88
N GLU A 371 64.90 -68.05 23.07
CA GLU A 371 64.67 -68.23 21.64
C GLU A 371 63.41 -69.09 21.39
N ILE A 372 63.22 -70.20 22.10
CA ILE A 372 61.95 -70.95 22.09
C ILE A 372 60.80 -70.10 22.65
N LYS A 373 61.03 -69.22 23.64
CA LYS A 373 60.01 -68.27 24.15
C LYS A 373 59.75 -67.12 23.17
N HIS A 374 60.74 -66.74 22.36
CA HIS A 374 60.68 -65.73 21.31
C HIS A 374 59.87 -66.30 20.15
N LEU A 375 60.27 -67.44 19.59
CA LEU A 375 59.51 -68.18 18.58
C LEU A 375 58.10 -68.53 19.05
N ARG A 376 57.89 -68.92 20.32
CA ARG A 376 56.53 -69.09 20.88
C ARG A 376 55.79 -67.76 21.09
N LYS A 377 56.49 -66.65 21.33
CA LYS A 377 55.88 -65.31 21.41
C LYS A 377 55.47 -64.86 20.01
N GLU A 378 56.34 -64.96 19.01
CA GLU A 378 56.07 -64.69 17.61
C GLU A 378 54.98 -65.60 17.06
N LEU A 379 54.99 -66.90 17.33
CA LEU A 379 53.89 -67.79 16.96
C LEU A 379 52.55 -67.34 17.58
N ARG A 380 52.54 -66.86 18.82
CA ARG A 380 51.33 -66.28 19.45
C ARG A 380 50.98 -64.90 18.91
N ASP A 381 51.95 -64.06 18.57
CA ASP A 381 51.74 -62.73 18.00
C ASP A 381 51.23 -62.84 16.56
N VAL A 382 51.80 -63.74 15.74
CA VAL A 382 51.31 -64.14 14.42
C VAL A 382 49.94 -64.80 14.51
N ASN A 383 49.71 -65.75 15.42
CA ASN A 383 48.38 -66.35 15.58
C ASN A 383 47.34 -65.35 16.12
N ARG A 384 47.77 -64.35 16.91
CA ARG A 384 46.91 -63.22 17.33
C ARG A 384 46.64 -62.27 16.17
N LEU A 385 47.60 -62.00 15.29
CA LEU A 385 47.42 -61.21 14.07
C LEU A 385 46.53 -61.95 13.06
N LEU A 386 46.67 -63.27 12.94
CA LEU A 386 45.80 -64.12 12.14
C LEU A 386 44.37 -64.12 12.68
N ASN A 387 44.19 -64.34 14.00
CA ASN A 387 42.87 -64.28 14.64
C ASN A 387 42.23 -62.89 14.58
N LYS A 388 43.03 -61.81 14.58
CA LYS A 388 42.54 -60.46 14.29
C LYS A 388 42.12 -60.34 12.83
N GLY A 389 42.95 -60.78 11.89
CA GLY A 389 42.66 -60.75 10.46
C GLY A 389 41.41 -61.56 10.08
N THR A 390 41.16 -62.70 10.72
CA THR A 390 39.92 -63.48 10.52
C THR A 390 38.70 -62.78 11.13
N GLN A 391 38.81 -62.20 12.33
CA GLN A 391 37.75 -61.38 12.92
C GLN A 391 37.44 -60.11 12.10
N GLU A 392 38.46 -59.45 11.56
CA GLU A 392 38.34 -58.28 10.67
C GLU A 392 37.68 -58.69 9.34
N LEU A 393 38.08 -59.83 8.76
CA LEU A 393 37.47 -60.39 7.55
C LEU A 393 36.00 -60.81 7.78
N GLU A 394 35.68 -61.41 8.92
CA GLU A 394 34.31 -61.76 9.30
C GLU A 394 33.44 -60.51 9.47
N GLN A 395 33.94 -59.48 10.18
CA GLN A 395 33.28 -58.18 10.30
C GLN A 395 33.09 -57.49 8.94
N LEU A 396 34.06 -57.59 8.03
CA LEU A 396 33.93 -57.07 6.66
C LEU A 396 32.90 -57.88 5.84
N GLY A 397 32.81 -59.20 6.06
CA GLY A 397 31.77 -60.05 5.50
C GLY A 397 30.36 -59.64 5.94
N VAL A 398 30.16 -59.43 7.25
CA VAL A 398 28.89 -58.91 7.80
C VAL A 398 28.56 -57.54 7.20
N LYS A 399 29.52 -56.61 7.16
CA LYS A 399 29.34 -55.28 6.55
C LYS A 399 29.00 -55.36 5.05
N ALA A 400 29.58 -56.31 4.31
CA ALA A 400 29.26 -56.51 2.90
C ALA A 400 27.83 -57.05 2.70
N VAL A 401 27.36 -57.95 3.57
CA VAL A 401 25.96 -58.43 3.56
C VAL A 401 25.00 -57.30 3.93
N GLU A 402 25.30 -56.51 4.98
CA GLU A 402 24.52 -55.31 5.33
C GLU A 402 24.42 -54.32 4.17
N LEU A 403 25.53 -53.99 3.51
CA LEU A 403 25.54 -53.06 2.38
C LEU A 403 24.74 -53.61 1.20
N LYS A 404 24.81 -54.92 0.93
CA LYS A 404 23.98 -55.58 -0.09
C LYS A 404 22.49 -55.51 0.25
N LEU A 405 22.10 -55.72 1.51
CA LEU A 405 20.71 -55.58 1.96
C LEU A 405 20.22 -54.12 1.87
N LYS A 406 21.05 -53.15 2.28
CA LYS A 406 20.78 -51.71 2.15
C LYS A 406 20.59 -51.31 0.67
N MET A 407 21.41 -51.85 -0.24
CA MET A 407 21.27 -51.65 -1.68
C MET A 407 19.99 -52.27 -2.25
N ILE A 408 19.61 -53.48 -1.81
CA ILE A 408 18.34 -54.12 -2.22
C ILE A 408 17.14 -53.30 -1.74
N GLY A 409 17.16 -52.81 -0.50
CA GLY A 409 16.15 -51.90 0.04
C GLY A 409 16.03 -50.60 -0.76
N ALA A 410 17.16 -49.94 -1.05
CA ALA A 410 17.20 -48.71 -1.84
C ALA A 410 16.71 -48.93 -3.30
N ASN A 411 17.03 -50.06 -3.92
CA ASN A 411 16.53 -50.40 -5.25
C ASN A 411 15.01 -50.69 -5.24
N LYS A 412 14.48 -51.25 -4.16
CA LYS A 412 13.03 -51.43 -3.99
C LYS A 412 12.32 -50.07 -3.86
N THR A 413 12.76 -49.21 -2.95
CA THR A 413 12.12 -47.89 -2.75
C THR A 413 12.29 -46.97 -3.97
N LEU A 414 13.38 -47.10 -4.73
CA LEU A 414 13.55 -46.44 -6.02
C LEU A 414 12.50 -46.89 -7.05
N ARG A 415 12.21 -48.19 -7.14
CA ARG A 415 11.14 -48.70 -8.02
C ARG A 415 9.77 -48.20 -7.58
N GLU A 416 9.47 -48.28 -6.29
CA GLU A 416 8.19 -47.78 -5.73
C GLU A 416 8.01 -46.28 -6.02
N ALA A 417 9.07 -45.47 -5.90
CA ALA A 417 9.06 -44.05 -6.27
C ALA A 417 8.90 -43.81 -7.79
N GLN A 418 9.46 -44.67 -8.64
CA GLN A 418 9.28 -44.61 -10.10
C GLN A 418 7.84 -44.97 -10.51
N GLU A 419 7.22 -45.96 -9.86
CA GLU A 419 5.83 -46.36 -10.10
C GLU A 419 4.86 -45.25 -9.63
N GLU A 420 5.12 -44.63 -8.47
CA GLU A 420 4.40 -43.44 -7.99
C GLU A 420 4.55 -42.26 -8.97
N GLN A 421 5.78 -41.95 -9.41
CA GLN A 421 6.04 -40.90 -10.40
C GLN A 421 5.27 -41.13 -11.70
N ASN A 422 5.28 -42.37 -12.20
CA ASN A 422 4.55 -42.72 -13.43
C ASN A 422 3.03 -42.55 -13.26
N ARG A 423 2.45 -42.94 -12.11
CA ARG A 423 1.03 -42.70 -11.85
C ARG A 423 0.71 -41.21 -11.80
N VAL A 424 1.49 -40.41 -11.06
CA VAL A 424 1.30 -38.94 -10.97
C VAL A 424 1.44 -38.25 -12.34
N VAL A 425 2.31 -38.75 -13.23
CA VAL A 425 2.42 -38.26 -14.61
C VAL A 425 1.20 -38.63 -15.46
N LEU A 426 0.64 -39.84 -15.29
CA LEU A 426 -0.61 -40.24 -15.95
C LEU A 426 -1.79 -39.41 -15.44
N ASP A 427 -1.92 -39.25 -14.12
CA ASP A 427 -2.95 -38.42 -13.46
C ASP A 427 -2.86 -36.96 -13.95
N HIS A 428 -1.65 -36.39 -14.05
CA HIS A 428 -1.44 -35.05 -14.62
C HIS A 428 -1.88 -34.95 -16.08
N ASN A 429 -1.56 -35.94 -16.92
CA ASN A 429 -1.95 -35.94 -18.33
C ASN A 429 -3.47 -36.10 -18.51
N LEU A 430 -4.12 -36.91 -17.67
CA LEU A 430 -5.58 -37.03 -17.61
C LEU A 430 -6.24 -35.70 -17.21
N LEU A 431 -5.74 -35.06 -16.14
CA LEU A 431 -6.23 -33.75 -15.69
C LEU A 431 -6.03 -32.66 -16.76
N LYS A 432 -4.90 -32.69 -17.46
CA LYS A 432 -4.59 -31.79 -18.59
C LYS A 432 -5.54 -32.00 -19.77
N MET A 433 -5.94 -33.24 -20.07
CA MET A 433 -6.97 -33.55 -21.06
C MET A 433 -8.34 -33.02 -20.63
N GLN A 434 -8.75 -33.26 -19.37
CA GLN A 434 -10.00 -32.74 -18.82
C GLN A 434 -10.06 -31.20 -18.87
N VAL A 435 -8.96 -30.52 -18.50
CA VAL A 435 -8.83 -29.05 -18.59
C VAL A 435 -8.93 -28.55 -20.03
N ASN A 436 -8.41 -29.30 -21.02
CA ASN A 436 -8.57 -28.93 -22.42
C ASN A 436 -10.02 -29.11 -22.92
N ILE A 437 -10.68 -30.21 -22.56
CA ILE A 437 -12.11 -30.44 -22.86
C ILE A 437 -12.97 -29.33 -22.24
N ALA A 438 -12.71 -28.96 -20.98
CA ALA A 438 -13.39 -27.85 -20.32
C ALA A 438 -13.15 -26.50 -21.05
N LYS A 439 -11.91 -26.20 -21.45
CA LYS A 439 -11.59 -24.99 -22.24
C LYS A 439 -12.29 -24.95 -23.60
N GLU A 440 -12.43 -26.08 -24.28
CA GLU A 440 -13.22 -26.16 -25.51
C GLU A 440 -14.72 -25.99 -25.27
N GLY A 441 -15.24 -26.52 -24.15
CA GLY A 441 -16.61 -26.25 -23.70
C GLY A 441 -16.84 -24.76 -23.46
N PHE A 442 -15.98 -24.12 -22.68
CA PHE A 442 -16.04 -22.67 -22.42
C PHE A 442 -15.97 -21.83 -23.69
N LYS A 443 -15.08 -22.16 -24.64
CA LYS A 443 -15.05 -21.49 -25.96
C LYS A 443 -16.37 -21.63 -26.71
N LYS A 444 -16.93 -22.84 -26.79
CA LYS A 444 -18.21 -23.09 -27.46
C LYS A 444 -19.36 -22.32 -26.82
N THR A 445 -19.38 -22.15 -25.49
CA THR A 445 -20.38 -21.31 -24.81
C THR A 445 -20.12 -19.82 -25.02
N ASP A 446 -18.86 -19.39 -25.05
CA ASP A 446 -18.49 -17.98 -25.30
C ASP A 446 -18.84 -17.57 -26.73
N ASP A 447 -18.54 -18.40 -27.74
CA ASP A 447 -18.98 -18.24 -29.13
C ASP A 447 -20.52 -18.16 -29.25
N GLN A 448 -21.25 -18.95 -28.47
CA GLN A 448 -22.73 -18.90 -28.42
C GLN A 448 -23.26 -17.61 -27.80
N ILE A 449 -22.68 -17.15 -26.68
CA ILE A 449 -23.04 -15.89 -26.02
C ILE A 449 -22.74 -14.72 -26.95
N ASN A 450 -21.53 -14.63 -27.51
CA ASN A 450 -21.15 -13.61 -28.49
C ASN A 450 -22.10 -13.58 -29.71
N ASN A 451 -22.59 -14.74 -30.17
CA ASN A 451 -23.56 -14.84 -31.26
C ASN A 451 -24.97 -14.35 -30.83
N GLN A 452 -25.41 -14.66 -29.61
CA GLN A 452 -26.66 -14.14 -29.04
C GLN A 452 -26.60 -12.62 -28.82
N GLU A 453 -25.49 -12.08 -28.31
CA GLU A 453 -25.30 -10.63 -28.16
C GLU A 453 -25.29 -9.90 -29.49
N ARG A 454 -24.60 -10.42 -30.52
CA ARG A 454 -24.65 -9.88 -31.89
C ARG A 454 -26.08 -9.84 -32.44
N LYS A 455 -26.86 -10.91 -32.23
CA LYS A 455 -28.27 -10.97 -32.62
C LYS A 455 -29.12 -9.95 -31.84
N LYS A 456 -28.90 -9.82 -30.53
CA LYS A 456 -29.58 -8.83 -29.68
C LYS A 456 -29.33 -7.41 -30.20
N VAL A 457 -28.07 -7.03 -30.43
CA VAL A 457 -27.71 -5.68 -30.93
C VAL A 457 -28.33 -5.40 -32.31
N VAL A 458 -28.36 -6.38 -33.21
CA VAL A 458 -29.03 -6.24 -34.52
C VAL A 458 -30.54 -6.04 -34.36
N ILE A 459 -31.19 -6.79 -33.46
CA ILE A 459 -32.62 -6.64 -33.18
C ILE A 459 -32.93 -5.30 -32.50
N GLU A 460 -32.13 -4.88 -31.52
CA GLU A 460 -32.28 -3.58 -30.84
C GLU A 460 -32.11 -2.41 -31.82
N SER A 461 -31.12 -2.49 -32.73
CA SER A 461 -30.93 -1.50 -33.80
C SER A 461 -32.12 -1.44 -34.76
N ALA A 462 -32.61 -2.58 -35.24
CA ALA A 462 -33.76 -2.65 -36.15
C ALA A 462 -35.07 -2.18 -35.48
N LEU A 463 -35.25 -2.46 -34.18
CA LEU A 463 -36.35 -1.91 -33.38
C LEU A 463 -36.22 -0.40 -33.22
N GLN A 464 -35.03 0.13 -32.92
CA GLN A 464 -34.79 1.56 -32.78
C GLN A 464 -35.11 2.30 -34.08
N GLU A 465 -34.56 1.84 -35.20
CA GLU A 465 -34.87 2.34 -36.56
C GLU A 465 -36.38 2.32 -36.81
N ARG A 466 -37.05 1.20 -36.55
CA ARG A 466 -38.50 1.07 -36.75
C ARG A 466 -39.33 1.99 -35.84
N THR A 467 -38.86 2.32 -34.63
CA THR A 467 -39.53 3.34 -33.79
C THR A 467 -39.29 4.77 -34.30
N MET A 468 -38.16 5.06 -34.94
CA MET A 468 -37.91 6.35 -35.59
C MET A 468 -38.78 6.53 -36.85
N ASP A 469 -38.91 5.49 -37.67
CA ASP A 469 -39.89 5.42 -38.77
C ASP A 469 -41.30 5.77 -38.28
N LEU A 470 -41.78 5.05 -37.26
CA LEU A 470 -43.14 5.21 -36.74
C LEU A 470 -43.36 6.60 -36.12
N LYS A 471 -42.34 7.21 -35.49
CA LYS A 471 -42.36 8.61 -35.06
C LYS A 471 -42.46 9.56 -36.26
N SER A 472 -41.63 9.39 -37.29
CA SER A 472 -41.67 10.21 -38.52
C SER A 472 -43.03 10.12 -39.23
N HIS A 473 -43.59 8.91 -39.35
CA HIS A 473 -44.94 8.71 -39.92
C HIS A 473 -46.03 9.35 -39.05
N ARG A 474 -45.95 9.24 -37.71
CA ARG A 474 -46.87 9.91 -36.78
C ARG A 474 -46.79 11.44 -36.91
N GLU A 475 -45.60 12.01 -37.03
CA GLU A 475 -45.38 13.44 -37.22
C GLU A 475 -45.95 13.92 -38.56
N LYS A 476 -45.70 13.18 -39.66
CA LYS A 476 -46.29 13.44 -40.99
C LYS A 476 -47.83 13.40 -40.97
N LEU A 477 -48.43 12.53 -40.16
CA LEU A 477 -49.89 12.48 -39.95
C LEU A 477 -50.40 13.64 -39.09
N VAL A 478 -49.64 14.06 -38.06
CA VAL A 478 -49.99 15.22 -37.21
C VAL A 478 -49.89 16.53 -37.99
N THR A 479 -48.87 16.73 -38.83
CA THR A 479 -48.76 17.93 -39.69
C THR A 479 -49.85 17.94 -40.74
N ARG A 480 -50.13 16.81 -41.43
CA ARG A 480 -51.26 16.72 -42.36
C ARG A 480 -52.61 17.00 -41.67
N LYS A 481 -52.81 16.55 -40.42
CA LYS A 481 -54.01 16.87 -39.63
C LYS A 481 -54.12 18.37 -39.35
N LYS A 482 -53.03 19.07 -39.01
CA LYS A 482 -53.02 20.53 -38.81
C LYS A 482 -53.41 21.27 -40.10
N LEU A 483 -52.76 20.95 -41.22
CA LEU A 483 -53.06 21.55 -42.52
C LEU A 483 -54.54 21.37 -42.92
N LEU A 484 -55.10 20.16 -42.77
CA LEU A 484 -56.53 19.91 -43.01
C LEU A 484 -57.46 20.67 -42.04
N GLN A 485 -57.02 20.94 -40.80
CA GLN A 485 -57.76 21.79 -39.85
C GLN A 485 -57.69 23.28 -40.22
N GLU A 486 -56.57 23.74 -40.76
CA GLU A 486 -56.36 25.09 -41.27
C GLU A 486 -57.17 25.33 -42.56
N GLU A 487 -57.12 24.42 -43.53
CA GLU A 487 -57.98 24.40 -44.71
C GLU A 487 -59.47 24.45 -44.32
N ARG A 488 -59.90 23.62 -43.36
CA ARG A 488 -61.28 23.63 -42.85
C ARG A 488 -61.66 24.97 -42.21
N THR A 489 -60.76 25.63 -41.48
CA THR A 489 -61.08 26.96 -40.90
C THR A 489 -61.09 28.05 -41.97
N ASN A 490 -60.26 27.97 -42.99
CA ASN A 490 -60.28 28.91 -44.12
C ASN A 490 -61.54 28.74 -44.98
N LEU A 491 -61.95 27.51 -45.29
CA LEU A 491 -63.24 27.23 -45.94
C LEU A 491 -64.42 27.74 -45.09
N LYS A 492 -64.39 27.55 -43.76
CA LYS A 492 -65.43 28.09 -42.86
C LYS A 492 -65.50 29.61 -42.93
N LYS A 493 -64.37 30.33 -42.90
CA LYS A 493 -64.32 31.79 -43.08
C LYS A 493 -64.89 32.21 -44.45
N SER A 494 -64.56 31.50 -45.53
CA SER A 494 -65.11 31.78 -46.87
C SER A 494 -66.63 31.61 -46.92
N VAL A 495 -67.17 30.55 -46.30
CA VAL A 495 -68.62 30.34 -46.17
C VAL A 495 -69.27 31.41 -45.29
N GLU A 496 -68.63 31.83 -44.19
CA GLU A 496 -69.11 32.92 -43.34
C GLU A 496 -69.15 34.25 -44.09
N HIS A 497 -68.12 34.56 -44.89
CA HIS A 497 -68.09 35.75 -45.76
C HIS A 497 -69.16 35.69 -46.85
N LEU A 498 -69.38 34.54 -47.50
CA LEU A 498 -70.45 34.37 -48.47
C LEU A 498 -71.84 34.52 -47.84
N ASN A 499 -72.06 33.96 -46.64
CA ASN A 499 -73.31 34.12 -45.88
C ASN A 499 -73.54 35.58 -45.43
N GLN A 500 -72.48 36.30 -45.04
CA GLN A 500 -72.56 37.75 -44.79
C GLN A 500 -72.91 38.51 -46.07
N ARG A 501 -72.33 38.12 -47.22
CA ARG A 501 -72.63 38.75 -48.51
C ARG A 501 -74.05 38.48 -49.00
N ILE A 502 -74.59 37.28 -48.77
CA ILE A 502 -76.00 36.95 -49.02
C ILE A 502 -76.89 37.83 -48.14
N LYS A 503 -76.66 37.89 -46.82
CA LYS A 503 -77.41 38.78 -45.92
C LYS A 503 -77.33 40.26 -46.30
N GLN A 504 -76.20 40.75 -46.82
CA GLN A 504 -76.12 42.12 -47.35
C GLN A 504 -77.02 42.34 -48.57
N LEU A 505 -77.17 41.34 -49.44
CA LEU A 505 -78.03 41.40 -50.61
C LEU A 505 -79.51 41.24 -50.23
N ASP A 506 -79.82 40.33 -49.31
CA ASP A 506 -81.17 40.14 -48.76
C ASP A 506 -81.65 41.41 -48.05
N ASN A 507 -80.85 41.96 -47.12
CA ASN A 507 -81.15 43.23 -46.45
C ASN A 507 -81.29 44.38 -47.47
N ARG A 508 -80.47 44.44 -48.52
CA ARG A 508 -80.60 45.46 -49.57
C ARG A 508 -81.89 45.30 -50.37
N HIS A 509 -82.28 44.07 -50.69
CA HIS A 509 -83.54 43.76 -51.36
C HIS A 509 -84.73 44.11 -50.46
N GLU A 510 -84.68 43.76 -49.17
CA GLU A 510 -85.72 44.12 -48.20
C GLU A 510 -85.82 45.64 -48.04
N ILE A 511 -84.70 46.37 -47.89
CA ILE A 511 -84.72 47.85 -47.84
C ILE A 511 -85.34 48.42 -49.11
N ILE A 512 -85.02 47.89 -50.30
CA ILE A 512 -85.65 48.31 -51.56
C ILE A 512 -87.16 48.05 -51.55
N MET A 513 -87.62 46.88 -51.08
CA MET A 513 -89.05 46.56 -50.97
C MET A 513 -89.77 47.39 -49.90
N GLN A 514 -89.11 47.76 -48.81
CA GLN A 514 -89.67 48.61 -47.75
C GLN A 514 -89.70 50.10 -48.12
N THR A 515 -88.77 50.58 -48.95
CA THR A 515 -88.65 52.01 -49.32
C THR A 515 -89.26 52.38 -50.66
N ILE A 516 -89.33 51.45 -51.62
CA ILE A 516 -89.82 51.68 -52.99
C ILE A 516 -91.17 50.97 -53.24
N PHE A 517 -91.64 50.11 -52.32
CA PHE A 517 -92.87 49.31 -52.51
C PHE A 517 -93.76 49.21 -51.25
N LYS A 518 -93.65 50.14 -50.30
CA LYS A 518 -94.59 50.30 -49.16
C LYS A 518 -94.91 51.76 -48.89
N ASP A 519 -96.19 52.07 -48.76
CA ASP A 519 -96.68 53.39 -48.34
C ASP A 519 -97.05 53.41 -46.85
N GLU A 520 -97.43 54.59 -46.32
CA GLU A 520 -97.68 54.85 -44.90
C GLU A 520 -98.76 53.94 -44.26
N ASN A 521 -99.69 53.40 -45.04
CA ASN A 521 -100.68 52.41 -44.58
C ASN A 521 -100.17 50.95 -44.55
N GLY A 522 -98.91 50.70 -44.92
CA GLY A 522 -98.25 49.39 -44.82
C GLY A 522 -98.52 48.40 -45.97
N GLU A 523 -99.44 48.72 -46.88
CA GLU A 523 -99.75 47.90 -48.06
C GLU A 523 -98.63 47.96 -49.12
N THR A 524 -98.53 46.90 -49.94
CA THR A 524 -97.50 46.80 -50.99
C THR A 524 -97.87 47.61 -52.22
N SER A 525 -97.37 48.84 -52.28
CA SER A 525 -97.65 49.80 -53.36
C SER A 525 -96.98 49.41 -54.67
N SER A 526 -97.79 49.11 -55.70
CA SER A 526 -97.33 48.89 -57.07
C SER A 526 -96.74 50.15 -57.69
N VAL A 527 -95.87 50.00 -58.71
CA VAL A 527 -95.10 51.09 -59.36
C VAL A 527 -95.95 52.30 -59.76
N ALA A 528 -97.22 52.07 -60.14
CA ALA A 528 -98.16 53.13 -60.49
C ALA A 528 -98.43 54.16 -59.37
N TYR A 529 -98.25 53.79 -58.09
CA TYR A 529 -98.51 54.66 -56.95
C TYR A 529 -97.46 55.77 -56.78
N TYR A 530 -96.18 55.41 -56.78
CA TYR A 530 -95.09 56.37 -56.55
C TYR A 530 -94.96 57.41 -57.66
N GLN A 531 -95.39 57.07 -58.88
CA GLN A 531 -95.47 58.02 -59.99
C GLN A 531 -96.39 59.23 -59.67
N ILE A 532 -97.36 59.05 -58.77
CA ILE A 532 -98.30 60.08 -58.30
C ILE A 532 -97.70 60.84 -57.10
N LYS A 533 -97.16 60.12 -56.09
CA LYS A 533 -96.62 60.74 -54.85
C LYS A 533 -95.41 61.66 -55.13
N ILE A 534 -94.52 61.26 -56.05
CA ILE A 534 -93.36 62.07 -56.49
C ILE A 534 -93.78 63.43 -57.10
N ALA A 535 -94.99 63.53 -57.67
CA ALA A 535 -95.51 64.80 -58.19
C ALA A 535 -96.01 65.76 -57.10
N GLN A 536 -96.24 65.26 -55.87
CA GLN A 536 -96.74 66.03 -54.73
C GLN A 536 -95.58 66.52 -53.85
N GLU A 537 -94.74 65.62 -53.34
CA GLU A 537 -93.64 65.89 -52.39
C GLU A 537 -92.63 66.94 -52.89
N LYS A 538 -92.45 67.05 -54.22
CA LYS A 538 -91.56 68.05 -54.84
C LYS A 538 -91.96 69.50 -54.55
N ARG A 539 -93.17 69.77 -54.07
CA ARG A 539 -93.57 71.11 -53.58
C ARG A 539 -93.06 71.43 -52.19
N GLU A 540 -93.08 70.46 -51.27
CA GLU A 540 -92.90 70.69 -49.83
C GLU A 540 -91.42 70.72 -49.42
N LEU A 541 -90.57 69.93 -50.10
CA LEU A 541 -89.14 69.85 -49.80
C LEU A 541 -88.34 71.13 -50.08
N ILE A 542 -88.97 72.16 -50.66
CA ILE A 542 -88.38 73.50 -50.85
C ILE A 542 -88.51 74.36 -49.57
N GLU A 543 -89.44 74.04 -48.68
CA GLU A 543 -89.85 74.91 -47.56
C GLU A 543 -89.10 74.63 -46.24
N ASN A 544 -88.67 73.37 -46.02
CA ASN A 544 -88.05 72.92 -44.76
C ASN A 544 -86.51 72.99 -44.70
N GLY A 545 -85.83 73.46 -45.76
CA GLY A 545 -84.37 73.38 -45.86
C GLY A 545 -83.60 74.27 -44.87
N ASP A 546 -84.20 75.38 -44.43
CA ASP A 546 -83.46 76.51 -43.86
C ASP A 546 -83.32 76.49 -42.33
N GLU A 547 -84.08 75.67 -41.58
CA GLU A 547 -84.13 75.73 -40.11
C GLU A 547 -82.97 75.01 -39.39
N LEU A 548 -82.45 73.91 -39.95
CA LEU A 548 -81.76 72.88 -39.14
C LEU A 548 -80.31 73.20 -38.74
N GLN A 549 -79.68 74.18 -39.39
CA GLN A 549 -78.23 74.45 -39.26
C GLN A 549 -77.81 74.92 -37.85
N ALA A 550 -78.73 75.48 -37.06
CA ALA A 550 -78.41 76.26 -35.85
C ALA A 550 -78.10 75.47 -34.56
N LYS A 551 -78.16 74.13 -34.56
CA LYS A 551 -78.16 73.32 -33.31
C LYS A 551 -76.82 72.71 -32.86
N ILE A 552 -75.76 72.78 -33.68
CA ILE A 552 -74.60 71.88 -33.53
C ILE A 552 -73.56 72.34 -32.48
N GLU A 553 -73.34 73.64 -32.30
CA GLU A 553 -72.13 74.19 -31.64
C GLU A 553 -72.03 74.02 -30.10
N LYS A 554 -72.96 73.30 -29.44
CA LYS A 554 -73.11 73.36 -27.98
C LYS A 554 -72.35 72.27 -27.19
N THR A 555 -71.99 71.14 -27.80
CA THR A 555 -71.74 69.87 -27.07
C THR A 555 -70.28 69.56 -26.69
N GLU A 556 -69.29 70.38 -27.04
CA GLU A 556 -67.88 69.95 -27.03
C GLU A 556 -67.10 70.12 -25.70
N LYS A 557 -67.71 70.63 -24.61
CA LYS A 557 -66.94 71.17 -23.45
C LYS A 557 -66.78 70.28 -22.21
N GLU A 558 -67.34 69.07 -22.17
CA GLU A 558 -67.50 68.32 -20.90
C GLU A 558 -66.41 67.26 -20.57
N ILE A 559 -65.44 67.03 -21.46
CA ILE A 559 -64.61 65.80 -21.44
C ILE A 559 -63.42 65.81 -20.44
N LEU A 560 -63.00 66.95 -19.91
CA LEU A 560 -61.67 67.16 -19.31
C LEU A 560 -61.43 66.66 -17.85
N ALA A 561 -62.35 65.92 -17.22
CA ALA A 561 -62.40 65.79 -15.75
C ALA A 561 -61.87 64.47 -15.11
N MET A 562 -61.59 63.41 -15.87
CA MET A 562 -61.60 62.03 -15.32
C MET A 562 -60.25 61.39 -14.89
N GLU A 563 -59.10 62.03 -15.08
CA GLU A 563 -57.81 61.30 -15.19
C GLU A 563 -57.06 61.00 -13.86
N ASN A 564 -57.45 61.60 -12.73
CA ASN A 564 -56.53 61.78 -11.58
C ASN A 564 -56.55 60.70 -10.46
N THR A 565 -57.35 59.63 -10.57
CA THR A 565 -57.64 58.71 -9.43
C THR A 565 -56.68 57.51 -9.27
N LEU A 566 -55.78 57.25 -10.23
CA LEU A 566 -55.09 55.95 -10.34
C LEU A 566 -53.92 55.70 -9.36
N ARG A 567 -53.47 56.71 -8.61
CA ARG A 567 -52.12 56.74 -7.99
C ARG A 567 -51.99 56.14 -6.57
N LEU A 568 -53.08 55.64 -5.95
CA LEU A 568 -53.15 55.43 -4.49
C LEU A 568 -52.90 53.99 -3.98
N VAL A 569 -52.72 52.99 -4.86
CA VAL A 569 -52.83 51.56 -4.47
C VAL A 569 -51.50 50.91 -4.04
N SER A 570 -50.35 51.49 -4.38
CA SER A 570 -49.04 50.79 -4.36
C SER A 570 -48.29 50.72 -3.01
N CYS A 571 -48.93 50.93 -1.86
CA CYS A 571 -48.23 51.28 -0.60
C CYS A 571 -48.49 50.37 0.62
N THR A 572 -49.12 49.20 0.46
CA THR A 572 -49.88 48.56 1.56
C THR A 572 -49.36 47.22 2.11
N ASN A 573 -48.26 46.61 1.62
CA ASN A 573 -47.93 45.24 2.08
C ASN A 573 -46.45 44.79 2.15
N ASP A 574 -45.52 45.67 2.50
CA ASP A 574 -44.18 45.28 3.02
C ASP A 574 -44.24 44.67 4.45
N ASN A 575 -45.44 44.40 4.97
CA ASN A 575 -45.74 44.38 6.40
C ASN A 575 -45.77 42.98 7.05
N PHE A 576 -45.34 41.93 6.32
CA PHE A 576 -45.34 40.53 6.79
C PHE A 576 -43.94 39.95 7.05
N ARG A 577 -42.92 40.81 7.21
CA ARG A 577 -41.52 40.40 7.38
C ARG A 577 -41.01 40.42 8.84
N SER A 578 -41.92 40.54 9.81
CA SER A 578 -41.60 40.60 11.24
C SER A 578 -42.63 39.81 12.04
N ASN A 579 -42.21 38.67 12.60
CA ASN A 579 -42.68 37.99 13.82
C ASN A 579 -42.29 36.50 13.77
N LEU A 580 -41.33 36.11 14.61
CA LEU A 580 -40.85 34.73 14.83
C LEU A 580 -40.16 34.70 16.22
N GLU A 581 -39.93 33.49 16.77
CA GLU A 581 -39.42 33.23 18.13
C GLU A 581 -40.43 33.55 19.27
N THR A 582 -40.50 32.84 20.41
CA THR A 582 -39.84 31.61 20.90
C THR A 582 -40.73 30.90 21.95
N ILE A 583 -40.46 29.64 22.31
CA ILE A 583 -41.07 28.92 23.45
C ILE A 583 -39.98 28.17 24.23
N GLU A 584 -40.12 28.11 25.56
CA GLU A 584 -39.14 27.58 26.53
C GLU A 584 -39.30 26.07 26.81
N LEU A 585 -38.20 25.43 27.24
CA LEU A 585 -38.16 24.08 27.81
C LEU A 585 -37.04 23.99 28.87
N ASN A 586 -37.39 23.95 30.16
CA ASN A 586 -36.51 23.58 31.27
C ASN A 586 -37.38 23.19 32.48
N GLY A 587 -37.30 21.93 32.92
CA GLY A 587 -38.10 21.39 34.04
C GLY A 587 -37.26 20.53 34.98
N PRO A 588 -37.67 20.39 36.26
CA PRO A 588 -36.83 19.79 37.31
C PRO A 588 -36.55 18.29 37.11
N GLU A 589 -37.39 17.56 36.38
CA GLU A 589 -37.19 16.13 36.09
C GLU A 589 -35.91 15.86 35.27
N MET A 590 -35.41 16.86 34.53
CA MET A 590 -34.12 16.78 33.84
C MET A 590 -32.94 16.68 34.83
N GLN A 591 -33.04 17.34 35.99
CA GLN A 591 -31.94 17.51 36.94
C GLN A 591 -31.69 16.28 37.84
N GLU A 592 -32.51 15.24 37.74
CA GLU A 592 -32.22 13.92 38.32
C GLU A 592 -31.69 12.95 37.25
N PHE A 593 -32.15 13.07 36.00
CA PHE A 593 -31.56 12.38 34.85
C PHE A 593 -30.07 12.74 34.70
N ASP A 594 -29.73 14.04 34.71
CA ASP A 594 -28.35 14.56 34.61
C ASP A 594 -27.39 13.96 35.65
N LYS A 595 -27.89 13.57 36.84
CA LYS A 595 -27.06 13.02 37.94
C LYS A 595 -26.72 11.55 37.73
N VAL A 596 -27.74 10.73 37.43
CA VAL A 596 -27.55 9.28 37.20
C VAL A 596 -26.80 9.06 35.89
N GLU A 597 -27.03 9.90 34.88
CA GLU A 597 -26.20 9.95 33.67
C GLU A 597 -24.75 10.33 34.02
N GLY A 598 -24.53 11.30 34.91
CA GLY A 598 -23.19 11.72 35.36
C GLY A 598 -22.38 10.63 36.07
N GLU A 599 -23.01 9.81 36.91
CA GLU A 599 -22.32 8.69 37.60
C GLU A 599 -21.98 7.54 36.63
N TYR A 600 -22.92 7.18 35.74
CA TYR A 600 -22.67 6.21 34.66
C TYR A 600 -21.53 6.66 33.74
N HIS A 601 -21.51 7.95 33.35
CA HIS A 601 -20.44 8.49 32.53
C HIS A 601 -19.09 8.49 33.24
N GLN A 602 -19.01 8.65 34.57
CA GLN A 602 -17.72 8.59 35.29
C GLN A 602 -17.06 7.20 35.26
N GLU A 603 -17.81 6.12 35.54
CA GLU A 603 -17.26 4.76 35.44
C GLU A 603 -16.98 4.38 33.98
N HIS A 604 -17.86 4.77 33.05
CA HIS A 604 -17.64 4.58 31.62
C HIS A 604 -16.40 5.36 31.13
N GLU A 605 -16.16 6.58 31.62
CA GLU A 605 -14.97 7.37 31.33
C GLU A 605 -13.71 6.76 31.92
N GLN A 606 -13.74 6.12 33.10
CA GLN A 606 -12.56 5.40 33.61
C GLN A 606 -12.24 4.16 32.77
N PHE A 607 -13.24 3.33 32.42
CA PHE A 607 -13.04 2.18 31.54
C PHE A 607 -12.56 2.61 30.14
N MET A 608 -13.18 3.67 29.58
CA MET A 608 -12.76 4.26 28.32
C MET A 608 -11.39 4.96 28.42
N SER A 609 -11.01 5.52 29.57
CA SER A 609 -9.69 6.11 29.80
C SER A 609 -8.61 5.04 29.80
N ASN A 610 -8.80 3.93 30.53
CA ASN A 610 -7.87 2.80 30.50
C ASN A 610 -7.81 2.15 29.12
N THR A 611 -8.94 2.04 28.41
CA THR A 611 -8.99 1.56 27.02
C THR A 611 -8.28 2.52 26.06
N ARG A 612 -8.48 3.84 26.20
CA ARG A 612 -7.76 4.88 25.44
C ARG A 612 -6.27 4.83 25.74
N MET A 613 -5.86 4.67 27.00
CA MET A 613 -4.46 4.57 27.42
C MET A 613 -3.79 3.32 26.83
N ILE A 614 -4.44 2.15 26.83
CA ILE A 614 -3.94 0.95 26.14
C ILE A 614 -3.83 1.19 24.63
N GLN A 615 -4.82 1.83 24.02
CA GLN A 615 -4.75 2.20 22.59
C GLN A 615 -3.66 3.23 22.29
N ASP A 616 -3.43 4.21 23.16
CA ASP A 616 -2.46 5.29 22.97
C ASP A 616 -1.03 4.83 23.25
N MET A 617 -0.82 3.95 24.23
CA MET A 617 0.44 3.20 24.40
C MET A 617 0.69 2.27 23.19
N THR A 618 -0.35 1.65 22.63
CA THR A 618 -0.23 0.86 21.38
C THR A 618 0.12 1.76 20.17
N LYS A 619 -0.49 2.94 20.05
CA LYS A 619 -0.12 3.96 19.03
C LYS A 619 1.30 4.46 19.25
N ALA A 620 1.74 4.65 20.50
CA ALA A 620 3.10 5.04 20.86
C ALA A 620 4.11 3.96 20.45
N ILE A 621 3.86 2.69 20.79
CA ILE A 621 4.65 1.52 20.36
C ILE A 621 4.75 1.45 18.83
N ASN A 622 3.64 1.66 18.11
CA ASN A 622 3.65 1.64 16.65
C ASN A 622 4.42 2.85 16.06
N LYS A 623 4.34 4.02 16.71
CA LYS A 623 5.09 5.24 16.34
C LYS A 623 6.59 5.11 16.62
N THR A 624 6.99 4.53 17.75
CA THR A 624 8.41 4.26 18.06
C THR A 624 8.96 3.17 17.15
N LYS A 625 8.23 2.08 16.87
CA LYS A 625 8.61 1.07 15.87
C LYS A 625 8.78 1.65 14.46
N ALA A 626 7.88 2.53 14.02
CA ALA A 626 8.01 3.24 12.75
C ALA A 626 9.21 4.20 12.72
N ASN A 627 9.53 4.86 13.84
CA ASN A 627 10.74 5.69 13.96
C ASN A 627 12.03 4.84 13.98
N ILE A 628 12.02 3.69 14.64
CA ILE A 628 13.15 2.74 14.67
C ILE A 628 13.50 2.27 13.26
N GLU A 629 12.52 1.87 12.43
CA GLU A 629 12.85 1.45 11.06
C GLU A 629 13.29 2.63 10.18
N LYS A 630 12.75 3.86 10.36
CA LYS A 630 13.28 5.07 9.67
C LYS A 630 14.73 5.38 10.05
N ILE A 631 15.10 5.25 11.33
CA ILE A 631 16.48 5.42 11.79
C ILE A 631 17.36 4.32 11.19
N ARG A 632 16.84 3.09 11.07
CA ARG A 632 17.53 1.94 10.46
C ARG A 632 17.68 2.08 8.93
N GLU A 633 16.71 2.64 8.23
CA GLU A 633 16.76 2.95 6.79
C GLU A 633 17.79 4.05 6.50
N THR A 634 17.72 5.15 7.25
CA THR A 634 18.71 6.24 7.12
C THR A 634 20.11 5.80 7.53
N GLY A 635 20.26 4.94 8.55
CA GLY A 635 21.52 4.30 8.91
C GLY A 635 22.13 3.44 7.77
N LYS A 636 21.32 2.58 7.12
CA LYS A 636 21.77 1.78 5.94
C LYS A 636 22.27 2.68 4.80
N GLU A 637 21.61 3.81 4.57
CA GLU A 637 21.96 4.76 3.49
C GLU A 637 23.25 5.55 3.82
N VAL A 638 23.48 5.90 5.10
CA VAL A 638 24.76 6.46 5.58
C VAL A 638 25.89 5.44 5.47
N GLU A 639 25.66 4.18 5.89
CA GLU A 639 26.61 3.07 5.76
C GLU A 639 27.01 2.80 4.30
N LYS A 640 26.05 2.89 3.38
CA LYS A 640 26.28 2.77 1.93
C LYS A 640 27.17 3.89 1.40
N LYS A 641 26.89 5.15 1.76
CA LYS A 641 27.70 6.32 1.37
C LYS A 641 29.12 6.24 1.92
N TRP A 642 29.30 5.80 3.16
CA TRP A 642 30.61 5.53 3.75
C TRP A 642 31.40 4.51 2.91
N LYS A 643 30.81 3.36 2.56
CA LYS A 643 31.43 2.31 1.72
C LYS A 643 31.71 2.72 0.28
N GLU A 644 30.97 3.71 -0.24
CA GLU A 644 31.26 4.31 -1.55
C GLU A 644 32.49 5.22 -1.48
N LYS A 645 32.62 6.04 -0.42
CA LYS A 645 33.80 6.90 -0.18
C LYS A 645 35.06 6.10 0.16
N GLU A 646 34.94 5.00 0.90
CA GLU A 646 36.04 4.07 1.20
C GLU A 646 36.69 3.51 -0.09
N LYS A 647 35.87 3.13 -1.08
CA LYS A 647 36.34 2.65 -2.40
C LYS A 647 37.00 3.75 -3.24
N GLU A 648 36.46 4.98 -3.19
CA GLU A 648 37.03 6.14 -3.87
C GLU A 648 38.45 6.44 -3.34
N ILE A 649 38.61 6.39 -2.01
CA ILE A 649 39.92 6.51 -1.34
C ILE A 649 40.85 5.35 -1.74
N GLU A 650 40.37 4.11 -1.80
CA GLU A 650 41.18 2.95 -2.21
C GLU A 650 41.75 3.11 -3.63
N VAL A 651 40.92 3.55 -4.58
CA VAL A 651 41.33 3.80 -5.98
C VAL A 651 42.35 4.94 -6.08
N LEU A 652 42.10 6.06 -5.40
CA LEU A 652 43.03 7.19 -5.41
C LEU A 652 44.35 6.87 -4.70
N THR A 653 44.32 6.08 -3.63
CA THR A 653 45.54 5.61 -2.92
C THR A 653 46.40 4.72 -3.82
N LYS A 654 45.79 3.83 -4.62
CA LYS A 654 46.48 3.05 -5.64
C LYS A 654 47.10 3.96 -6.71
N ALA A 655 46.36 4.96 -7.19
CA ALA A 655 46.86 5.94 -8.16
C ALA A 655 48.08 6.71 -7.62
N LEU A 656 47.99 7.23 -6.38
CA LEU A 656 49.08 7.93 -5.69
C LEU A 656 50.33 7.05 -5.55
N SER A 657 50.18 5.77 -5.18
CA SER A 657 51.30 4.81 -5.13
C SER A 657 52.00 4.65 -6.50
N THR A 658 51.25 4.56 -7.60
CA THR A 658 51.88 4.51 -8.94
C THR A 658 52.63 5.79 -9.30
N LYS A 659 52.13 6.96 -8.89
CA LYS A 659 52.77 8.27 -9.08
C LYS A 659 54.04 8.42 -8.22
N GLN A 660 53.99 8.04 -6.95
CA GLN A 660 55.14 7.98 -6.05
C GLN A 660 56.26 7.10 -6.62
N ASN A 661 55.91 5.96 -7.22
CA ASN A 661 56.86 5.08 -7.89
C ASN A 661 57.46 5.68 -9.18
N LYS A 662 56.73 6.50 -9.93
CA LYS A 662 57.27 7.26 -11.08
C LYS A 662 58.24 8.34 -10.63
N LEU A 663 57.86 9.13 -9.63
CA LEU A 663 58.70 10.17 -9.00
C LEU A 663 60.00 9.59 -8.41
N GLY A 664 59.91 8.43 -7.75
CA GLY A 664 61.05 7.66 -7.24
C GLY A 664 61.98 7.10 -8.34
N ARG A 665 61.53 6.98 -9.59
CA ARG A 665 62.36 6.63 -10.76
C ARG A 665 63.00 7.88 -11.37
N ALA A 666 62.22 8.95 -11.57
CA ALA A 666 62.70 10.22 -12.12
C ALA A 666 63.82 10.84 -11.27
N THR A 667 63.63 10.91 -9.95
CA THR A 667 64.64 11.41 -9.00
C THR A 667 65.93 10.58 -9.00
N LYS A 668 65.86 9.25 -9.18
CA LYS A 668 67.05 8.38 -9.31
C LYS A 668 67.81 8.65 -10.61
N ILE A 669 67.11 8.86 -11.73
CA ILE A 669 67.72 9.21 -13.02
C ILE A 669 68.43 10.57 -12.94
N LEU A 670 67.77 11.57 -12.35
CA LEU A 670 68.34 12.92 -12.17
C LEU A 670 69.58 12.88 -11.26
N LYS A 671 69.51 12.17 -10.12
CA LYS A 671 70.67 11.94 -9.23
C LYS A 671 71.83 11.25 -9.95
N LYS A 672 71.56 10.23 -10.77
CA LYS A 672 72.59 9.57 -11.59
C LYS A 672 73.24 10.56 -12.58
N LYS A 673 72.46 11.40 -13.27
CA LYS A 673 73.02 12.40 -14.20
C LYS A 673 73.85 13.49 -13.50
N ILE A 674 73.48 13.90 -12.29
CA ILE A 674 74.30 14.79 -11.46
C ILE A 674 75.63 14.12 -11.08
N VAL A 675 75.64 12.81 -10.82
CA VAL A 675 76.88 12.05 -10.57
C VAL A 675 77.71 11.86 -11.85
N ASP A 676 77.08 11.58 -13.01
CA ASP A 676 77.77 11.50 -14.30
C ASP A 676 78.54 12.81 -14.61
N VAL A 677 77.88 13.96 -14.45
CA VAL A 677 78.48 15.29 -14.63
C VAL A 677 79.59 15.56 -13.61
N LYS A 678 79.39 15.20 -12.33
CA LYS A 678 80.42 15.33 -11.27
C LYS A 678 81.54 14.29 -11.37
N GLY A 679 81.41 13.28 -12.25
CA GLY A 679 82.39 12.21 -12.45
C GLY A 679 83.54 12.55 -13.40
N SER A 680 83.38 13.57 -14.25
CA SER A 680 84.36 13.95 -15.30
C SER A 680 85.58 14.73 -14.76
N LYS A 681 86.15 14.29 -13.64
CA LYS A 681 87.25 14.97 -12.92
C LYS A 681 88.66 14.72 -13.48
N GLY A 682 88.76 14.20 -14.71
CA GLY A 682 89.97 13.50 -15.20
C GLY A 682 90.84 14.23 -16.23
N THR A 683 90.42 15.37 -16.78
CA THR A 683 91.13 16.05 -17.88
C THR A 683 91.60 17.46 -17.50
N VAL A 684 92.59 17.99 -18.24
CA VAL A 684 93.06 19.38 -18.06
C VAL A 684 91.91 20.38 -18.27
N THR A 685 90.95 20.03 -19.14
CA THR A 685 89.68 20.74 -19.33
C THR A 685 88.95 20.98 -18.01
N TYR A 686 88.84 19.98 -17.11
CA TYR A 686 88.20 20.11 -15.80
C TYR A 686 88.85 21.19 -14.91
N LYS A 687 90.17 21.39 -15.01
CA LYS A 687 90.87 22.40 -14.21
C LYS A 687 90.71 23.82 -14.77
N HIS A 688 90.30 23.95 -16.03
CA HIS A 688 89.89 25.21 -16.65
C HIS A 688 88.41 25.49 -16.41
N THR A 689 87.53 24.49 -16.58
CA THR A 689 86.09 24.65 -16.31
C THR A 689 85.77 24.79 -14.83
N MET A 690 86.53 24.20 -13.90
CA MET A 690 86.41 24.55 -12.48
C MET A 690 86.87 25.97 -12.18
N ARG A 691 87.84 26.53 -12.92
CA ARG A 691 88.17 27.97 -12.80
C ARG A 691 87.09 28.87 -13.40
N ASP A 692 86.47 28.48 -14.51
CA ASP A 692 85.33 29.21 -15.08
C ASP A 692 84.07 29.10 -14.20
N ILE A 693 83.82 27.94 -13.58
CA ILE A 693 82.74 27.73 -12.62
C ILE A 693 83.04 28.47 -11.31
N GLU A 694 84.27 28.45 -10.79
CA GLU A 694 84.66 29.30 -9.64
C GLU A 694 84.57 30.79 -9.98
N ALA A 695 84.90 31.20 -11.22
CA ALA A 695 84.75 32.57 -11.67
C ALA A 695 83.28 32.98 -11.83
N ARG A 696 82.42 32.11 -12.36
CA ARG A 696 80.96 32.33 -12.46
C ARG A 696 80.29 32.32 -11.09
N ILE A 697 80.64 31.39 -10.20
CA ILE A 697 80.13 31.37 -8.82
C ILE A 697 80.60 32.62 -8.07
N LYS A 698 81.85 33.09 -8.28
CA LYS A 698 82.31 34.37 -7.73
C LYS A 698 81.64 35.58 -8.41
N ALA A 699 81.28 35.50 -9.68
CA ALA A 699 80.50 36.53 -10.36
C ALA A 699 79.05 36.59 -9.84
N GLU A 700 78.38 35.44 -9.65
CA GLU A 700 77.06 35.35 -9.01
C GLU A 700 77.11 35.75 -7.53
N GLN A 701 78.17 35.41 -6.80
CA GLN A 701 78.38 35.86 -5.42
C GLN A 701 78.63 37.37 -5.37
N ASN A 702 79.44 37.94 -6.26
CA ASN A 702 79.62 39.39 -6.38
C ASN A 702 78.32 40.07 -6.83
N GLN A 703 77.55 39.49 -7.76
CA GLN A 703 76.29 40.05 -8.23
C GLN A 703 75.19 39.97 -7.17
N SER A 704 75.17 38.90 -6.37
CA SER A 704 74.29 38.74 -5.20
C SER A 704 74.71 39.68 -4.06
N ALA A 705 76.01 39.86 -3.82
CA ALA A 705 76.52 40.85 -2.87
C ALA A 705 76.19 42.28 -3.32
N LEU A 706 76.38 42.61 -4.61
CA LEU A 706 75.94 43.89 -5.19
C LEU A 706 74.42 44.05 -5.13
N HIS A 707 73.63 42.98 -5.26
CA HIS A 707 72.18 43.04 -5.09
C HIS A 707 71.78 43.26 -3.63
N GLN A 708 72.45 42.62 -2.67
CA GLN A 708 72.27 42.86 -1.23
C GLN A 708 72.76 44.25 -0.82
N MET A 709 73.80 44.79 -1.45
CA MET A 709 74.24 46.18 -1.26
C MET A 709 73.28 47.19 -1.92
N LEU A 710 72.66 46.83 -3.04
CA LEU A 710 71.57 47.61 -3.65
C LEU A 710 70.31 47.60 -2.77
N GLU A 711 69.96 46.48 -2.17
CA GLU A 711 68.87 46.34 -1.21
C GLU A 711 69.18 47.08 0.10
N PHE A 712 70.41 46.97 0.62
CA PHE A 712 70.89 47.74 1.76
C PHE A 712 70.84 49.26 1.51
N THR A 713 71.24 49.74 0.33
CA THR A 713 71.17 51.17 -0.04
C THR A 713 69.78 51.65 -0.47
N GLN A 714 68.83 50.73 -0.67
CA GLN A 714 67.39 51.03 -0.75
C GLN A 714 66.77 51.15 0.66
N ASN A 715 67.16 50.27 1.58
CA ASN A 715 66.66 50.25 2.96
C ASN A 715 67.29 51.33 3.86
N TYR A 716 68.54 51.73 3.59
CA TYR A 716 69.28 52.76 4.32
C TYR A 716 69.83 53.83 3.36
N VAL A 717 68.96 54.77 2.98
CA VAL A 717 69.27 55.81 1.97
C VAL A 717 70.48 56.67 2.36
N GLU A 718 70.69 56.94 3.66
CA GLU A 718 71.83 57.71 4.17
C GLU A 718 73.19 57.04 3.93
N ALA A 719 73.24 55.71 3.82
CA ALA A 719 74.47 54.98 3.51
C ALA A 719 74.84 55.02 2.01
N ARG A 720 73.88 55.35 1.12
CA ARG A 720 74.03 55.28 -0.33
C ARG A 720 75.18 56.14 -0.91
N PRO A 721 75.45 57.38 -0.43
CA PRO A 721 76.59 58.16 -0.93
C PRO A 721 77.94 57.52 -0.56
N MET A 722 78.07 57.02 0.68
CA MET A 722 79.30 56.38 1.16
C MET A 722 79.55 55.04 0.46
N VAL A 723 78.51 54.22 0.28
CA VAL A 723 78.60 52.96 -0.46
C VAL A 723 78.95 53.20 -1.93
N ASN A 724 78.32 54.16 -2.61
CA ASN A 724 78.66 54.49 -3.99
C ASN A 724 80.10 54.99 -4.14
N MET A 725 80.58 55.85 -3.22
CA MET A 725 81.95 56.36 -3.22
C MET A 725 82.98 55.22 -3.11
N LEU A 726 82.86 54.37 -2.09
CA LEU A 726 83.75 53.23 -1.87
C LEU A 726 83.72 52.21 -3.03
N LEU A 727 82.57 52.04 -3.69
CA LEU A 727 82.46 51.19 -4.88
C LEU A 727 83.15 51.82 -6.10
N THR A 728 83.01 53.13 -6.32
CA THR A 728 83.71 53.85 -7.40
C THR A 728 85.24 53.88 -7.21
N GLU A 729 85.74 54.02 -5.99
CA GLU A 729 87.18 53.92 -5.69
C GLU A 729 87.77 52.54 -6.02
N ASN A 730 86.95 51.48 -5.95
CA ASN A 730 87.33 50.11 -6.29
C ASN A 730 86.93 49.71 -7.73
N GLY A 731 86.48 50.66 -8.56
CA GLY A 731 86.21 50.43 -9.99
C GLY A 731 84.96 49.61 -10.31
N VAL A 732 83.99 49.50 -9.39
CA VAL A 732 82.75 48.74 -9.56
C VAL A 732 81.54 49.67 -9.44
N SER A 733 80.62 49.64 -10.41
CA SER A 733 79.38 50.42 -10.38
C SER A 733 78.16 49.57 -10.04
N LEU A 734 77.29 50.07 -9.16
CA LEU A 734 75.92 49.59 -9.04
C LEU A 734 75.13 50.06 -10.26
N ALA A 735 74.44 49.15 -10.94
CA ALA A 735 73.64 49.48 -12.12
C ALA A 735 72.35 50.22 -11.74
N GLU A 736 72.18 51.43 -12.27
CA GLU A 736 70.96 52.21 -12.05
C GLU A 736 69.79 51.73 -12.93
N ARG A 737 68.58 51.91 -12.42
CA ARG A 737 67.36 51.28 -12.93
C ARG A 737 66.68 52.16 -13.99
N ASN A 738 67.15 52.11 -15.23
CA ASN A 738 66.44 52.73 -16.36
C ASN A 738 65.05 52.11 -16.59
N THR A 739 64.10 52.93 -17.02
CA THR A 739 62.67 52.59 -17.08
C THR A 739 62.06 52.88 -18.46
N VAL A 740 60.98 52.14 -18.77
CA VAL A 740 59.99 52.37 -19.85
C VAL A 740 60.46 52.15 -21.31
N ILE A 741 59.58 51.51 -22.11
CA ILE A 741 59.13 51.84 -23.50
C ILE A 741 58.89 50.59 -24.40
N GLN A 742 57.60 50.37 -24.67
CA GLN A 742 56.90 49.98 -25.91
C GLN A 742 57.47 48.93 -26.91
N ILE A 743 56.63 47.92 -27.20
CA ILE A 743 55.90 47.68 -28.47
C ILE A 743 56.63 48.10 -29.78
N ASP A 744 56.87 47.16 -30.71
CA ASP A 744 55.98 46.93 -31.87
C ASP A 744 56.33 45.61 -32.63
N SER A 745 55.91 45.48 -33.90
CA SER A 745 55.63 44.22 -34.60
C SER A 745 56.03 44.24 -36.09
N LYS A 746 55.85 43.08 -36.75
CA LYS A 746 55.68 42.83 -38.21
C LYS A 746 56.89 42.69 -39.18
N ILE A 747 56.76 41.64 -40.01
CA ILE A 747 56.97 41.56 -41.48
C ILE A 747 58.36 41.17 -42.07
N THR A 748 58.39 39.97 -42.71
CA THR A 748 59.06 39.45 -43.96
C THR A 748 60.50 39.88 -44.34
N ASP A 749 61.33 39.13 -45.10
CA ASP A 749 61.29 37.81 -45.80
C ASP A 749 62.77 37.32 -46.02
N GLY A 750 63.13 36.19 -46.65
CA GLY A 750 62.36 35.08 -47.25
C GLY A 750 63.14 34.31 -48.36
N LYS A 751 62.74 33.04 -48.60
CA LYS A 751 63.13 32.11 -49.69
C LYS A 751 64.60 31.63 -49.80
N GLU A 752 64.89 30.42 -50.31
CA GLU A 752 64.07 29.18 -50.51
C GLU A 752 64.49 28.08 -49.50
N GLY A 753 64.76 26.79 -49.75
CA GLY A 753 64.77 25.89 -50.94
C GLY A 753 65.64 24.65 -50.73
N SER A 754 65.74 23.66 -51.63
CA SER A 754 64.89 23.18 -52.73
C SER A 754 65.46 21.80 -53.19
N LEU A 755 64.64 20.91 -53.78
CA LEU A 755 64.96 19.53 -54.27
C LEU A 755 65.20 18.43 -53.20
N ALA A 756 64.99 17.12 -53.46
CA ALA A 756 64.02 16.38 -54.30
C ALA A 756 64.15 14.84 -54.04
N SER A 757 63.15 14.05 -54.50
CA SER A 757 63.16 12.57 -54.67
C SER A 757 62.80 11.68 -53.45
N SER A 758 62.16 10.50 -53.56
CA SER A 758 61.09 9.97 -54.48
C SER A 758 60.66 8.55 -54.03
N ARG A 759 59.34 8.27 -53.93
CA ARG A 759 58.68 6.92 -54.03
C ARG A 759 59.18 5.82 -53.06
N SER A 760 58.47 4.72 -52.75
CA SER A 760 57.10 4.23 -52.94
C SER A 760 56.74 3.40 -51.68
N GLY A 761 55.51 3.00 -51.36
CA GLY A 761 54.26 3.03 -52.12
C GLY A 761 53.04 2.87 -51.19
N SER A 762 51.86 2.66 -51.77
CA SER A 762 50.55 2.86 -51.11
C SER A 762 49.62 1.65 -51.19
N MET A 763 48.68 1.56 -50.24
CA MET A 763 47.33 0.96 -50.27
C MET A 763 46.70 1.20 -48.87
N ALA A 764 45.43 1.50 -48.63
CA ALA A 764 44.29 2.08 -49.39
C ALA A 764 43.16 2.28 -48.32
N SER A 765 42.62 3.48 -48.02
CA SER A 765 41.52 4.21 -48.72
C SER A 765 40.22 3.41 -48.85
N PHE A 766 38.99 3.93 -48.63
CA PHE A 766 38.40 5.28 -48.46
C PHE A 766 37.36 5.23 -47.31
N ARG A 767 36.74 6.25 -46.69
CA ARG A 767 36.60 7.74 -46.78
C ARG A 767 35.98 8.41 -48.02
N THR A 768 34.73 8.85 -47.89
CA THR A 768 34.06 9.86 -48.72
C THR A 768 33.26 10.86 -47.88
N ASP A 769 33.33 12.15 -48.24
CA ASP A 769 32.45 13.26 -47.84
C ASP A 769 32.50 14.30 -48.97
N ILE A 770 31.35 14.94 -49.27
CA ILE A 770 31.17 16.38 -49.64
C ILE A 770 32.04 16.91 -50.83
N ASP A 771 31.51 17.46 -51.94
CA ASP A 771 30.38 18.41 -52.12
C ASP A 771 29.99 18.58 -53.62
N GLN A 772 28.90 19.34 -53.91
CA GLN A 772 28.83 20.50 -54.86
C GLN A 772 27.47 20.75 -55.59
N PHE A 773 26.84 21.86 -55.20
CA PHE A 773 26.22 22.93 -56.03
C PHE A 773 24.89 22.80 -56.83
N LYS A 774 24.08 23.88 -56.68
CA LYS A 774 22.98 24.47 -57.51
C LYS A 774 21.53 23.94 -57.41
N GLY A 775 20.67 24.79 -56.83
CA GLY A 775 19.39 25.21 -57.44
C GLY A 775 18.13 25.21 -56.56
N SER A 776 17.55 26.41 -56.30
CA SER A 776 16.16 26.68 -55.84
C SER A 776 15.65 26.04 -54.52
N ASP A 777 14.87 26.69 -53.65
CA ASP A 777 14.25 28.03 -53.68
C ASP A 777 13.94 28.60 -52.28
N ILE A 778 13.94 29.94 -52.20
CA ILE A 778 13.03 30.85 -51.45
C ILE A 778 12.82 30.69 -49.91
N SER A 779 13.20 31.77 -49.20
CA SER A 779 12.60 32.37 -47.96
C SER A 779 13.07 32.04 -46.52
N LEU A 780 13.63 33.11 -45.91
CA LEU A 780 13.37 33.68 -44.56
C LEU A 780 13.75 32.92 -43.26
N SER A 781 14.85 33.41 -42.67
CA SER A 781 15.20 33.48 -41.22
C SER A 781 14.34 34.55 -40.47
N PRO A 782 14.50 34.84 -39.14
CA PRO A 782 15.44 34.37 -38.08
C PRO A 782 14.70 33.72 -36.87
N SER A 783 15.26 33.27 -35.72
CA SER A 783 16.50 33.47 -34.94
C SER A 783 16.57 34.70 -34.00
N VAL A 784 17.25 34.54 -32.84
CA VAL A 784 17.52 35.52 -31.74
C VAL A 784 16.28 35.90 -30.88
N VAL A 785 16.08 35.59 -29.57
CA VAL A 785 16.87 35.62 -28.30
C VAL A 785 16.76 36.95 -27.51
N ASN A 786 16.04 36.99 -26.36
CA ASN A 786 16.60 37.15 -24.99
C ASN A 786 15.59 37.28 -23.81
N LEU A 787 16.01 36.76 -22.64
CA LEU A 787 15.79 37.14 -21.21
C LEU A 787 14.56 37.96 -20.71
N ASP A 788 13.80 37.34 -19.78
CA ASP A 788 13.31 37.85 -18.45
C ASP A 788 12.41 39.12 -18.36
N PRO A 789 11.79 39.50 -17.20
CA PRO A 789 11.68 38.81 -15.90
C PRO A 789 10.28 38.80 -15.22
N THR A 790 10.18 38.06 -14.10
CA THR A 790 9.36 38.33 -12.88
C THR A 790 7.82 38.14 -12.80
N LEU A 791 7.42 37.66 -11.59
CA LEU A 791 6.27 38.04 -10.74
C LEU A 791 4.89 37.31 -10.78
N LEU A 792 4.43 37.04 -9.55
CA LEU A 792 3.05 36.92 -9.01
C LEU A 792 2.22 35.62 -9.12
N ILE A 793 2.10 34.97 -7.95
CA ILE A 793 0.97 34.14 -7.46
C ILE A 793 -0.29 35.03 -7.35
N PRO A 794 -1.46 34.66 -7.91
CA PRO A 794 -2.50 33.86 -7.20
C PRO A 794 -3.29 32.91 -8.14
N GLY A 795 -4.28 32.09 -7.72
CA GLY A 795 -4.80 31.77 -6.37
C GLY A 795 -6.32 31.43 -6.38
N GLU A 796 -6.77 30.63 -5.41
CA GLU A 796 -8.15 30.50 -4.88
C GLU A 796 -9.38 30.12 -5.76
N ARG A 797 -10.19 29.18 -5.21
CA ARG A 797 -11.65 28.95 -5.41
C ARG A 797 -12.09 28.42 -6.81
N LYS A 798 -13.27 27.80 -6.99
CA LYS A 798 -14.51 27.71 -6.17
C LYS A 798 -15.05 26.27 -6.02
N ARG A 799 -15.81 26.04 -4.94
CA ARG A 799 -16.84 24.98 -4.84
C ARG A 799 -18.09 25.42 -5.61
N ALA A 800 -18.77 24.51 -6.30
CA ALA A 800 -20.23 24.54 -6.56
C ALA A 800 -20.69 23.28 -7.34
N PHE A 801 -21.97 22.87 -7.37
CA PHE A 801 -23.04 22.82 -6.36
C PHE A 801 -24.25 22.12 -7.03
N LYS A 802 -24.72 20.96 -6.54
CA LYS A 802 -26.08 20.36 -6.71
C LYS A 802 -26.06 18.91 -6.19
N GLY A 803 -27.07 18.39 -5.48
CA GLY A 803 -28.41 18.93 -5.18
C GLY A 803 -29.43 18.60 -6.28
N TYR A 804 -30.64 18.11 -6.01
CA TYR A 804 -31.38 18.09 -4.73
C TYR A 804 -32.53 17.06 -4.80
N SER A 805 -33.09 16.73 -3.62
CA SER A 805 -34.44 16.13 -3.42
C SER A 805 -34.66 14.68 -3.91
N SER A 806 -35.29 13.76 -3.17
CA SER A 806 -36.25 13.81 -2.04
C SER A 806 -37.65 14.34 -2.36
N LYS A 807 -38.65 13.47 -2.24
CA LYS A 807 -39.94 13.63 -1.54
C LYS A 807 -40.57 12.23 -1.47
N PHE A 808 -40.80 11.65 -0.29
CA PHE A 808 -41.83 11.94 0.72
C PHE A 808 -43.24 11.44 0.36
N SER A 809 -43.88 10.87 1.38
CA SER A 809 -45.02 9.95 1.36
C SER A 809 -46.35 10.55 0.91
N ASN A 810 -47.26 9.65 0.51
CA ASN A 810 -48.44 9.35 1.35
C ASN A 810 -48.27 7.92 1.90
#